data_AF-F4QF20-F1
#
_entry.id   AF-F4QF20-F1
#
_cell.length_a   1.000
_cell.length_b   1.000
_cell.length_c   1.000
_cell.angle_alpha   90.00
_cell.angle_beta   90.00
_cell.angle_gamma   90.00
#
_symmetry.space_group_name_H-M   'P 1'
#
loop_
_entity.id
_entity.type
_entity.pdbx_description
1 polymer ?
#
loop_
_entity_poly.entity_id
_entity_poly.type
_entity_poly.pdbx_seq_one_letter_code
_entity_poly.pdbx_strand_id
1 'polypeptide(L)'
;MKGYLHCVLLIATLLACFYTPVVECQGLPPAEIDSVYYMIKYLGSTIPQVGTELCQQTTYIQCSTITGELHITSISIYVEVYNNVGQPNFNLQQFELPYLQSLVLVSRANQVFDSSNNLNALIHRVNTLPALVRLTIQGDVAMQSIPNDFPKLLPSLREIFLVENKKLRLVGSSFFNNTSLETIYIRTVEQNVLQDIPIGQYHRLPKLKKLVVTVSPTASSSAYLNSDTTPNLIYLDFALNSTAAYSLNFKVIRKMDQVQGSLIMVMDGPKPKDSIVNLKLIGSATLAPDNMNEYNNLKNLTYESNSLNDMPFGSGFYPPSLSILEFRSNDLVLFFQNTILPSTLSTLNIDDSKLTGSLPVNVFTNVLKNGEFNLMLNNNENLVGMVPPDLCSLRSLQIKNTGFNQVPDCFYCYSDNPTIIQMDLQIPQNFICSSTFDNPEPFYAANGLLENQSGQNLGWGNPLDNVLAVIPNKRISFFNIPLNSTSLTFDLNPSSSVSNVHTISIVDATVQFIISNGEVDISSKYIGSPSPAYLAINISMDYVNPSLTHVVKFGVIPSTIDCINVRVTYTQVSCQIFTKIDAGTYMVYIQNPYAITGKNLKLAIGAPYNYPVVSSAQLSTNASQLELFGYFGETPALAEISFNQTIGCNSYHINSSYLSCTIDPTKFQTPGPISLSVTVDSSNVILNNLLYIQYPPSINLKQKCIDETQNCYGHGECNDQGICICQQGYQDNCKLKVEPNVTFVKNETQPTATFQLNDDYKFEFSMVSIEEIDSDNNIVSQLITNNWTVSYDNSTTSVDRLVYTLSPSLLQPSVTIQTTIEFSNISRSVLFGDTLLNVSANSIKIGVNVTNWNFQSFLTHLRIVFSTTLDADQQSFVENCQETQIPIFSDDEASTESYLRVIKGSTQFYGRFLSYSYSNGRKTFTKNEFINQTRIVGQEQDGNLYTAYIGIHVPQCSSCLLDPDFSALVSPKKENTGQCDEEDNSMVWKIAVGASVGGAVFIALVIATVLFLKDSNSFRIRVNAAKSIMMRKKKGVELD
;
A
#
# COMPACT_ATOMS: atom_id res chain seq x y z
N MET A 1 3.10 30.60 101.53
CA MET A 1 4.34 29.94 101.06
C MET A 1 4.25 29.70 99.57
N LYS A 2 4.62 30.70 98.76
CA LYS A 2 4.54 30.69 97.29
C LYS A 2 5.80 30.14 96.59
N GLY A 3 6.73 29.56 97.35
CA GLY A 3 7.99 28.99 96.83
C GLY A 3 7.96 27.47 96.53
N TYR A 4 6.96 26.73 97.01
CA TYR A 4 6.94 25.27 96.86
C TYR A 4 6.20 24.80 95.59
N LEU A 5 5.31 25.61 95.03
CA LEU A 5 4.51 25.24 93.85
C LEU A 5 5.28 25.41 92.53
N HIS A 6 6.31 26.27 92.48
CA HIS A 6 7.18 26.39 91.31
C HIS A 6 8.25 25.30 91.21
N CYS A 7 8.75 24.77 92.33
CA CYS A 7 9.68 23.64 92.30
C CYS A 7 9.02 22.33 91.85
N VAL A 8 7.77 22.08 92.26
CA VAL A 8 7.07 20.84 91.88
C VAL A 8 6.65 20.86 90.40
N LEU A 9 6.26 22.01 89.85
CA LEU A 9 5.94 22.12 88.42
C LEU A 9 7.19 22.03 87.53
N LEU A 10 8.35 22.55 87.98
CA LEU A 10 9.61 22.45 87.22
C LEU A 10 10.16 21.02 87.21
N ILE A 11 10.02 20.27 88.32
CA ILE A 11 10.46 18.87 88.40
C ILE A 11 9.52 17.95 87.59
N ALA A 12 8.22 18.21 87.57
CA ALA A 12 7.27 17.45 86.75
C ALA A 12 7.42 17.71 85.24
N THR A 13 7.78 18.93 84.83
CA THR A 13 8.09 19.24 83.42
C THR A 13 9.47 18.75 82.98
N LEU A 14 10.47 18.73 83.87
CA LEU A 14 11.76 18.08 83.59
C LEU A 14 11.63 16.55 83.50
N LEU A 15 10.81 15.89 84.33
CA LEU A 15 10.58 14.44 84.23
C LEU A 15 9.75 14.03 83.00
N ALA A 16 8.89 14.92 82.47
CA ALA A 16 8.13 14.66 81.25
C ALA A 16 8.95 14.89 79.95
N CYS A 17 10.04 15.67 79.99
CA CYS A 17 10.96 15.87 78.86
C CYS A 17 12.05 14.80 78.70
N PHE A 18 12.15 13.83 79.62
CA PHE A 18 13.04 12.67 79.52
C PHE A 18 12.33 11.36 79.14
N TYR A 19 11.10 11.44 78.60
CA TYR A 19 10.50 10.35 77.84
C TYR A 19 10.86 10.50 76.35
N THR A 20 12.15 10.40 76.03
CA THR A 20 12.53 9.89 74.71
C THR A 20 12.07 8.43 74.67
N PRO A 21 11.33 7.96 73.65
CA PRO A 21 11.25 6.52 73.46
C PRO A 21 12.70 6.05 73.35
N VAL A 22 13.16 5.25 74.32
CA VAL A 22 14.29 4.38 74.09
C VAL A 22 13.79 3.47 72.99
N VAL A 23 14.05 3.85 71.74
CA VAL A 23 14.17 2.89 70.66
C VAL A 23 15.32 2.04 71.16
N GLU A 24 15.02 0.88 71.76
CA GLU A 24 16.02 -0.17 71.92
C GLU A 24 16.66 -0.29 70.55
N CYS A 25 17.90 0.19 70.43
CA CYS A 25 18.71 -0.06 69.25
C CYS A 25 18.81 -1.59 69.22
N GLN A 26 18.01 -2.22 68.36
CA GLN A 26 17.92 -3.66 68.26
C GLN A 26 19.30 -4.16 67.90
N GLY A 27 20.00 -4.68 68.91
CA GLY A 27 21.34 -5.19 68.74
C GLY A 27 21.31 -6.44 67.87
N LEU A 28 22.40 -6.66 67.15
CA LEU A 28 22.64 -7.95 66.52
C LEU A 28 22.51 -9.07 67.59
N PRO A 29 21.85 -10.20 67.27
CA PRO A 29 21.80 -11.34 68.17
C PRO A 29 23.23 -11.78 68.59
N PRO A 30 23.48 -12.07 69.89
CA PRO A 30 24.82 -12.42 70.38
C PRO A 30 25.49 -13.57 69.62
N ALA A 31 24.70 -14.57 69.19
CA ALA A 31 25.22 -15.71 68.43
C ALA A 31 25.71 -15.35 67.01
N GLU A 32 25.11 -14.33 66.38
CA GLU A 32 25.59 -13.80 65.09
C GLU A 32 26.93 -13.07 65.28
N ILE A 33 27.04 -12.28 66.35
CA ILE A 33 28.28 -11.58 66.73
C ILE A 33 29.41 -12.58 66.98
N ASP A 34 29.14 -13.63 67.78
CA ASP A 34 30.12 -14.68 68.09
C ASP A 34 30.61 -15.42 66.84
N SER A 35 29.71 -15.67 65.87
CA SER A 35 30.02 -16.27 64.58
C SER A 35 30.99 -15.41 63.77
N VAL A 36 30.75 -14.10 63.69
CA VAL A 36 31.64 -13.16 63.00
C VAL A 36 32.98 -13.01 63.72
N TYR A 37 32.99 -12.91 65.05
CA TYR A 37 34.23 -12.82 65.83
C TYR A 37 35.12 -14.04 65.65
N TYR A 38 34.53 -15.23 65.55
CA TYR A 38 35.27 -16.42 65.18
C TYR A 38 35.97 -16.24 63.84
N MET A 39 35.26 -15.80 62.79
CA MET A 39 35.83 -15.59 61.44
C MET A 39 36.94 -14.54 61.43
N ILE A 40 36.74 -13.40 62.10
CA ILE A 40 37.73 -12.31 62.21
C ILE A 40 39.01 -12.84 62.88
N LYS A 41 38.89 -13.52 64.03
CA LYS A 41 40.04 -14.07 64.75
C LYS A 41 40.72 -15.20 63.99
N TYR A 42 39.94 -16.04 63.33
CA TYR A 42 40.46 -17.17 62.56
C TYR A 42 41.30 -16.69 61.37
N LEU A 43 40.82 -15.69 60.64
CA LEU A 43 41.54 -15.13 59.50
C LEU A 43 42.63 -14.13 59.91
N GLY A 44 42.62 -13.64 61.15
CA GLY A 44 43.53 -12.58 61.60
C GLY A 44 43.19 -11.21 61.02
N SER A 45 41.90 -10.93 60.84
CA SER A 45 41.39 -9.67 60.29
C SER A 45 41.41 -8.55 61.34
N THR A 46 41.71 -7.32 60.91
CA THR A 46 41.72 -6.13 61.77
C THR A 46 40.35 -5.47 61.92
N ILE A 47 39.28 -6.09 61.42
CA ILE A 47 37.90 -5.60 61.60
C ILE A 47 37.63 -5.44 63.11
N PRO A 48 37.20 -4.25 63.57
CA PRO A 48 36.92 -3.99 64.97
C PRO A 48 35.89 -4.96 65.57
N GLN A 49 36.21 -5.56 66.71
CA GLN A 49 35.33 -6.49 67.44
C GLN A 49 34.46 -5.73 68.46
N VAL A 50 33.56 -4.89 67.96
CA VAL A 50 32.74 -3.95 68.77
C VAL A 50 31.24 -4.22 68.58
N GLY A 51 30.72 -5.22 69.29
CA GLY A 51 29.32 -5.66 69.34
C GLY A 51 28.44 -5.31 68.13
N THR A 52 27.49 -4.39 68.35
CA THR A 52 26.49 -3.95 67.36
C THR A 52 27.05 -3.04 66.26
N GLU A 53 28.28 -2.56 66.39
CA GLU A 53 28.96 -1.73 65.37
C GLU A 53 29.51 -2.55 64.20
N LEU A 54 29.42 -3.89 64.25
CA LEU A 54 29.76 -4.76 63.11
C LEU A 54 28.99 -4.36 61.85
N CYS A 55 27.73 -3.95 61.96
CA CYS A 55 26.93 -3.49 60.83
C CYS A 55 27.35 -2.11 60.29
N GLN A 56 28.16 -1.35 61.02
CA GLN A 56 28.75 -0.10 60.54
C GLN A 56 29.96 -0.36 59.65
N GLN A 57 30.52 -1.57 59.68
CA GLN A 57 31.61 -2.02 58.81
C GLN A 57 31.09 -2.43 57.43
N THR A 58 30.35 -1.54 56.75
CA THR A 58 29.57 -1.83 55.53
C THR A 58 30.41 -2.37 54.37
N THR A 59 31.72 -2.14 54.39
CA THR A 59 32.69 -2.70 53.44
C THR A 59 32.83 -4.22 53.56
N TYR A 60 32.62 -4.76 54.77
CA TYR A 60 32.87 -6.17 55.09
C TYR A 60 31.62 -6.92 55.54
N ILE A 61 30.69 -6.25 56.21
CA ILE A 61 29.51 -6.87 56.81
C ILE A 61 28.29 -6.02 56.44
N GLN A 62 27.27 -6.67 55.89
CA GLN A 62 25.99 -6.04 55.61
C GLN A 62 24.93 -6.64 56.51
N CYS A 63 24.07 -5.77 57.04
CA CYS A 63 22.97 -6.14 57.90
C CYS A 63 21.66 -5.58 57.37
N SER A 64 20.56 -6.30 57.63
CA SER A 64 19.22 -5.88 57.27
C SER A 64 18.27 -6.14 58.44
N THR A 65 17.28 -5.28 58.62
CA THR A 65 16.21 -5.52 59.58
C THR A 65 15.22 -6.53 58.99
N ILE A 66 15.10 -7.70 59.61
CA ILE A 66 14.20 -8.78 59.20
C ILE A 66 13.30 -9.09 60.40
N THR A 67 11.98 -9.16 60.17
CA THR A 67 10.99 -9.37 61.25
C THR A 67 11.11 -8.41 62.43
N GLY A 68 11.66 -7.22 62.18
CA GLY A 68 11.88 -6.22 63.22
C GLY A 68 13.04 -6.56 64.17
N GLU A 69 14.07 -7.29 63.72
CA GLU A 69 15.37 -7.42 64.40
C GLU A 69 16.50 -7.23 63.36
N LEU A 70 17.66 -6.72 63.78
CA LEU A 70 18.80 -6.51 62.88
C LEU A 70 19.58 -7.83 62.73
N HIS A 71 19.78 -8.30 61.50
CA HIS A 71 20.49 -9.54 61.19
C HIS A 71 21.57 -9.34 60.14
N ILE A 72 22.62 -10.16 60.17
CA ILE A 72 23.69 -10.16 59.18
C ILE A 72 23.25 -10.91 57.92
N THR A 73 23.30 -10.24 56.78
CA THR A 73 22.84 -10.77 55.48
C THR A 73 23.98 -11.05 54.51
N SER A 74 25.14 -10.40 54.67
CA SER A 74 26.34 -10.67 53.86
C SER A 74 27.62 -10.44 54.67
N ILE A 75 28.60 -11.31 54.49
CA ILE A 75 29.94 -11.19 55.07
C ILE A 75 30.98 -11.34 53.95
N SER A 76 31.94 -10.44 53.90
CA SER A 76 33.04 -10.43 52.94
C SER A 76 34.32 -9.95 53.61
N ILE A 77 35.14 -10.88 54.10
CA ILE A 77 36.39 -10.60 54.81
C ILE A 77 37.57 -10.94 53.90
N TYR A 78 38.42 -9.94 53.66
CA TYR A 78 39.65 -10.07 52.89
C TYR A 78 40.85 -9.74 53.78
N VAL A 79 41.78 -10.68 53.90
CA VAL A 79 43.00 -10.53 54.71
C VAL A 79 44.23 -10.70 53.83
N GLU A 80 44.95 -9.61 53.63
CA GLU A 80 46.25 -9.61 52.92
C GLU A 80 47.40 -10.01 53.85
N VAL A 81 47.36 -9.55 55.11
CA VAL A 81 48.37 -9.84 56.13
C VAL A 81 47.66 -10.36 57.38
N TYR A 82 48.14 -11.50 57.90
CA TYR A 82 47.60 -12.10 59.11
C TYR A 82 48.00 -11.28 60.33
N ASN A 83 47.02 -10.80 61.09
CA ASN A 83 47.23 -10.13 62.37
C ASN A 83 46.69 -11.02 63.49
N ASN A 84 47.50 -11.30 64.50
CA ASN A 84 47.02 -12.03 65.68
C ASN A 84 46.11 -11.13 66.53
N VAL A 85 44.80 -11.18 66.27
CA VAL A 85 43.75 -10.41 66.97
C VAL A 85 43.05 -11.22 68.07
N GLY A 86 43.73 -12.26 68.57
CA GLY A 86 43.26 -13.15 69.62
C GLY A 86 42.76 -14.51 69.11
N GLN A 87 42.51 -15.42 70.04
CA GLN A 87 42.12 -16.80 69.75
C GLN A 87 40.63 -16.92 69.41
N PRO A 88 40.24 -17.61 68.31
CA PRO A 88 38.86 -17.95 68.02
C PRO A 88 38.23 -18.82 69.12
N ASN A 89 36.93 -18.63 69.38
CA ASN A 89 36.20 -19.49 70.33
C ASN A 89 35.97 -20.89 69.72
N PHE A 90 36.84 -21.84 70.02
CA PHE A 90 36.73 -23.21 69.49
C PHE A 90 35.55 -24.02 70.02
N ASN A 91 34.87 -23.57 71.07
CA ASN A 91 33.65 -24.20 71.56
C ASN A 91 32.45 -23.92 70.64
N LEU A 92 32.53 -22.89 69.79
CA LEU A 92 31.53 -22.60 68.77
C LEU A 92 31.60 -23.67 67.66
N GLN A 93 30.68 -24.64 67.70
CA GLN A 93 30.68 -25.77 66.77
C GLN A 93 30.07 -25.45 65.40
N GLN A 94 29.16 -24.46 65.33
CA GLN A 94 28.43 -24.05 64.14
C GLN A 94 28.26 -22.53 64.14
N PHE A 95 28.14 -21.93 62.95
CA PHE A 95 27.77 -20.54 62.82
C PHE A 95 26.25 -20.39 62.87
N GLU A 96 25.79 -19.41 63.65
CA GLU A 96 24.39 -19.05 63.79
C GLU A 96 24.17 -17.73 63.06
N LEU A 97 23.87 -17.81 61.76
CA LEU A 97 23.63 -16.66 60.89
C LEU A 97 22.42 -16.96 59.98
N PRO A 98 21.18 -16.99 60.53
CA PRO A 98 20.01 -17.57 59.87
C PRO A 98 19.62 -16.89 58.55
N TYR A 99 19.94 -15.60 58.39
CA TYR A 99 19.60 -14.80 57.21
C TYR A 99 20.80 -14.47 56.30
N LEU A 100 21.96 -15.07 56.55
CA LEU A 100 23.16 -14.85 55.74
C LEU A 100 22.97 -15.42 54.33
N GLN A 101 23.09 -14.59 53.30
CA GLN A 101 22.93 -14.98 51.90
C GLN A 101 24.29 -15.20 51.20
N SER A 102 25.32 -14.46 51.61
CA SER A 102 26.66 -14.54 51.01
C SER A 102 27.74 -14.54 52.09
N LEU A 103 28.65 -15.52 52.01
CA LEU A 103 29.81 -15.63 52.88
C LEU A 103 31.08 -15.70 52.03
N VAL A 104 31.93 -14.67 52.10
CA VAL A 104 33.20 -14.60 51.38
C VAL A 104 34.33 -14.41 52.37
N LEU A 105 35.24 -15.38 52.42
CA LEU A 105 36.36 -15.42 53.35
C LEU A 105 37.63 -15.67 52.55
N VAL A 106 38.52 -14.67 52.48
CA VAL A 106 39.73 -14.70 51.67
C VAL A 106 40.94 -14.39 52.55
N SER A 107 41.86 -15.34 52.65
CA SER A 107 43.18 -15.15 53.29
C SER A 107 44.30 -15.27 52.25
N ARG A 108 44.89 -14.14 51.86
CA ARG A 108 46.10 -14.09 51.02
C ARG A 108 47.38 -14.12 51.85
N ALA A 109 47.26 -13.98 53.16
CA ALA A 109 48.36 -14.07 54.11
C ALA A 109 49.01 -15.47 54.18
N ASN A 110 48.43 -16.49 53.51
CA ASN A 110 48.83 -17.90 53.62
C ASN A 110 48.90 -18.42 55.07
N GLN A 111 48.12 -17.79 55.95
CA GLN A 111 48.07 -18.08 57.37
C GLN A 111 46.65 -17.88 57.87
N VAL A 112 46.22 -18.79 58.75
CA VAL A 112 45.03 -18.67 59.59
C VAL A 112 45.45 -19.02 61.02
N PHE A 113 44.59 -18.74 61.99
CA PHE A 113 44.81 -19.19 63.35
C PHE A 113 44.71 -20.73 63.39
N ASP A 114 45.86 -21.42 63.45
CA ASP A 114 45.97 -22.88 63.50
C ASP A 114 46.45 -23.32 64.90
N SER A 115 45.54 -23.83 65.73
CA SER A 115 45.94 -24.61 66.90
C SER A 115 46.15 -26.05 66.43
N SER A 116 47.38 -26.55 66.49
CA SER A 116 47.91 -27.78 65.87
C SER A 116 47.14 -29.10 66.08
N ASN A 117 45.98 -29.12 66.72
CA ASN A 117 45.13 -30.29 66.99
C ASN A 117 43.64 -30.13 66.62
N ASN A 118 43.19 -29.05 65.97
CA ASN A 118 41.76 -28.87 65.67
C ASN A 118 41.43 -29.23 64.22
N LEU A 119 40.89 -30.44 64.01
CA LEU A 119 40.35 -30.93 62.73
C LEU A 119 39.10 -30.16 62.24
N ASN A 120 38.66 -29.15 62.99
CA ASN A 120 37.44 -28.39 62.72
C ASN A 120 37.71 -27.24 61.75
N ALA A 121 37.93 -27.55 60.48
CA ALA A 121 38.07 -26.54 59.43
C ALA A 121 36.86 -25.62 59.39
N LEU A 122 37.07 -24.36 59.00
CA LEU A 122 36.05 -23.32 58.83
C LEU A 122 34.77 -23.84 58.15
N ILE A 123 34.90 -24.70 57.14
CA ILE A 123 33.77 -25.29 56.41
C ILE A 123 32.85 -26.19 57.25
N HIS A 124 33.35 -26.84 58.31
CA HIS A 124 32.50 -27.61 59.23
C HIS A 124 31.51 -26.73 59.99
N ARG A 125 31.84 -25.45 60.19
CA ARG A 125 31.00 -24.50 60.93
C ARG A 125 29.93 -23.84 60.07
N VAL A 126 30.07 -23.91 58.76
CA VAL A 126 29.14 -23.31 57.78
C VAL A 126 27.94 -24.23 57.49
N ASN A 127 27.79 -25.36 58.17
CA ASN A 127 26.83 -26.40 57.76
C ASN A 127 25.35 -26.08 58.04
N THR A 128 25.01 -25.07 58.84
CA THR A 128 23.63 -24.82 59.33
C THR A 128 23.08 -23.43 58.97
N LEU A 129 23.41 -22.91 57.79
CA LEU A 129 23.00 -21.58 57.33
C LEU A 129 21.87 -21.66 56.27
N PRO A 130 20.58 -21.57 56.66
CA PRO A 130 19.47 -21.90 55.79
C PRO A 130 19.27 -20.92 54.62
N ALA A 131 19.67 -19.66 54.77
CA ALA A 131 19.56 -18.63 53.74
C ALA A 131 20.79 -18.53 52.81
N LEU A 132 21.88 -19.27 53.08
CA LEU A 132 23.14 -19.10 52.38
C LEU A 132 23.01 -19.52 50.91
N VAL A 133 23.30 -18.61 49.99
CA VAL A 133 23.25 -18.83 48.53
C VAL A 133 24.65 -19.02 47.95
N ARG A 134 25.62 -18.24 48.42
CA ARG A 134 27.02 -18.25 47.95
C ARG A 134 28.00 -18.43 49.10
N LEU A 135 28.93 -19.37 48.94
CA LEU A 135 30.06 -19.58 49.83
C LEU A 135 31.39 -19.47 49.08
N THR A 136 32.27 -18.60 49.53
CA THR A 136 33.64 -18.48 49.05
C THR A 136 34.62 -18.63 50.21
N ILE A 137 35.52 -19.61 50.10
CA ILE A 137 36.66 -19.78 51.01
C ILE A 137 37.92 -19.85 50.17
N GLN A 138 38.80 -18.86 50.32
CA GLN A 138 40.05 -18.76 49.60
C GLN A 138 41.25 -18.71 50.54
N GLY A 139 42.28 -19.51 50.24
CA GLY A 139 43.55 -19.48 50.96
C GLY A 139 43.49 -20.02 52.38
N ASP A 140 42.50 -20.85 52.72
CA ASP A 140 42.45 -21.54 54.00
C ASP A 140 43.51 -22.66 54.02
N VAL A 141 44.57 -22.42 54.79
CA VAL A 141 45.71 -23.34 54.95
C VAL A 141 45.48 -24.42 56.00
N ALA A 142 44.31 -24.47 56.67
CA ALA A 142 43.95 -25.50 57.64
C ALA A 142 42.86 -26.46 57.13
N MET A 143 42.11 -26.07 56.09
CA MET A 143 41.07 -26.92 55.49
C MET A 143 41.65 -28.18 54.84
N GLN A 144 41.32 -29.36 55.39
CA GLN A 144 41.82 -30.66 54.90
C GLN A 144 40.80 -31.47 54.09
N SER A 145 39.52 -31.34 54.37
CA SER A 145 38.46 -32.10 53.69
C SER A 145 37.13 -31.36 53.69
N ILE A 146 36.30 -31.63 52.68
CA ILE A 146 34.88 -31.27 52.72
C ILE A 146 34.12 -32.37 53.47
N PRO A 147 33.28 -32.04 54.47
CA PRO A 147 32.55 -33.03 55.26
C PRO A 147 31.50 -33.84 54.46
N ASN A 148 31.18 -35.06 54.92
CA ASN A 148 30.15 -35.93 54.33
C ASN A 148 28.70 -35.47 54.60
N ASP A 149 28.47 -34.45 55.41
CA ASP A 149 27.16 -33.87 55.66
C ASP A 149 26.97 -32.54 54.93
N PHE A 150 28.00 -32.01 54.27
CA PHE A 150 27.95 -30.78 53.50
C PHE A 150 27.63 -31.07 52.01
N PRO A 151 26.76 -30.29 51.32
CA PRO A 151 25.99 -29.13 51.79
C PRO A 151 24.54 -29.49 52.20
N LYS A 152 24.29 -30.69 52.76
CA LYS A 152 22.93 -31.23 52.93
C LYS A 152 22.00 -30.32 53.74
N LEU A 153 22.55 -29.61 54.72
CA LEU A 153 21.82 -28.71 55.62
C LEU A 153 21.80 -27.25 55.14
N LEU A 154 22.19 -27.00 53.88
CA LEU A 154 22.19 -25.68 53.23
C LEU A 154 21.24 -25.65 52.03
N PRO A 155 19.91 -25.60 52.26
CA PRO A 155 18.90 -25.75 51.21
C PRO A 155 18.96 -24.63 50.15
N SER A 156 19.44 -23.45 50.52
CA SER A 156 19.54 -22.28 49.63
C SER A 156 20.85 -22.22 48.86
N LEU A 157 21.85 -23.05 49.18
CA LEU A 157 23.18 -22.94 48.58
C LEU A 157 23.12 -23.29 47.10
N ARG A 158 23.67 -22.39 46.27
CA ARG A 158 23.76 -22.53 44.81
C ARG A 158 25.18 -22.46 44.30
N GLU A 159 26.05 -21.70 44.97
CA GLU A 159 27.40 -21.46 44.49
C GLU A 159 28.43 -21.72 45.59
N ILE A 160 29.48 -22.47 45.24
CA ILE A 160 30.62 -22.71 46.11
C ILE A 160 31.94 -22.46 45.38
N PHE A 161 32.80 -21.68 46.02
CA PHE A 161 34.14 -21.34 45.56
C PHE A 161 35.17 -21.70 46.64
N LEU A 162 35.96 -22.73 46.37
CA LEU A 162 37.07 -23.19 47.19
C LEU A 162 38.36 -22.97 46.40
N VAL A 163 39.07 -21.89 46.70
CA VAL A 163 40.19 -21.42 45.86
C VAL A 163 41.47 -21.43 46.68
N GLU A 164 42.53 -22.04 46.17
CA GLU A 164 43.87 -21.99 46.78
C GLU A 164 43.93 -22.52 48.23
N ASN A 165 43.00 -23.41 48.61
CA ASN A 165 42.98 -24.05 49.93
C ASN A 165 44.04 -25.17 49.99
N LYS A 166 45.27 -24.80 50.38
CA LYS A 166 46.50 -25.61 50.22
C LYS A 166 46.54 -26.96 50.94
N LYS A 167 45.62 -27.24 51.87
CA LYS A 167 45.55 -28.52 52.57
C LYS A 167 44.35 -29.39 52.15
N LEU A 168 43.50 -28.96 51.22
CA LEU A 168 42.24 -29.64 50.87
C LEU A 168 42.43 -30.94 50.07
N ARG A 169 42.49 -32.09 50.75
CA ARG A 169 42.79 -33.39 50.13
C ARG A 169 41.60 -34.18 49.62
N LEU A 170 40.49 -34.09 50.32
CA LEU A 170 39.36 -34.99 50.16
C LEU A 170 38.05 -34.22 50.06
N VAL A 171 37.14 -34.70 49.23
CA VAL A 171 35.75 -34.26 49.20
C VAL A 171 34.88 -35.40 49.69
N GLY A 172 34.01 -35.13 50.68
CA GLY A 172 33.07 -36.10 51.21
C GLY A 172 32.17 -36.71 50.12
N SER A 173 31.83 -37.99 50.26
CA SER A 173 31.19 -38.78 49.20
C SER A 173 29.77 -38.33 48.84
N SER A 174 29.10 -37.62 49.75
CA SER A 174 27.75 -37.07 49.58
C SER A 174 27.73 -35.67 48.94
N PHE A 175 28.86 -34.98 48.89
CA PHE A 175 28.97 -33.59 48.41
C PHE A 175 28.41 -33.43 47.00
N PHE A 176 28.56 -34.47 46.17
CA PHE A 176 28.12 -34.49 44.78
C PHE A 176 26.77 -35.17 44.56
N ASN A 177 26.01 -35.52 45.61
CA ASN A 177 24.77 -36.29 45.46
C ASN A 177 23.53 -35.49 45.85
N ASN A 178 22.63 -35.27 44.88
CA ASN A 178 21.35 -34.55 45.00
C ASN A 178 21.46 -33.14 45.59
N THR A 179 22.56 -32.43 45.32
CA THR A 179 22.73 -31.05 45.78
C THR A 179 21.97 -30.06 44.90
N SER A 180 21.63 -28.89 45.47
CA SER A 180 21.07 -27.77 44.71
C SER A 180 22.13 -26.84 44.10
N LEU A 181 23.40 -27.25 44.12
CA LEU A 181 24.50 -26.45 43.60
C LEU A 181 24.40 -26.29 42.09
N GLU A 182 24.51 -25.04 41.64
CA GLU A 182 24.58 -24.64 40.24
C GLU A 182 26.03 -24.39 39.79
N THR A 183 26.88 -23.94 40.70
CA THR A 183 28.31 -23.69 40.45
C THR A 183 29.16 -24.37 41.53
N ILE A 184 30.11 -25.20 41.09
CA ILE A 184 31.17 -25.77 41.91
C ILE A 184 32.51 -25.31 41.34
N TYR A 185 33.28 -24.59 42.14
CA TYR A 185 34.59 -24.10 41.76
C TYR A 185 35.62 -24.51 42.83
N ILE A 186 36.51 -25.45 42.50
CA ILE A 186 37.53 -25.98 43.40
C ILE A 186 38.89 -25.93 42.69
N ARG A 187 39.66 -24.85 42.86
CA ARG A 187 40.94 -24.65 42.15
C ARG A 187 42.10 -24.63 43.14
N THR A 188 43.18 -25.34 42.80
CA THR A 188 44.41 -25.41 43.62
C THR A 188 45.62 -25.02 42.78
N VAL A 189 46.54 -24.23 43.34
CA VAL A 189 47.71 -23.65 42.63
C VAL A 189 49.03 -24.40 42.85
N GLU A 190 49.13 -25.28 43.84
CA GLU A 190 50.37 -26.02 44.15
C GLU A 190 50.25 -27.52 43.79
N GLN A 191 51.40 -28.22 43.64
CA GLN A 191 51.48 -29.66 43.32
C GLN A 191 50.95 -30.56 44.44
N ASN A 192 49.62 -30.63 44.51
CA ASN A 192 48.77 -31.61 45.17
C ASN A 192 48.09 -31.12 46.43
N VAL A 193 46.76 -31.27 46.39
CA VAL A 193 46.08 -31.74 47.58
C VAL A 193 44.86 -32.59 47.20
N LEU A 194 43.95 -32.10 46.35
CA LEU A 194 42.72 -32.81 46.05
C LEU A 194 42.99 -34.08 45.23
N GLN A 195 42.86 -35.24 45.87
CA GLN A 195 43.25 -36.52 45.27
C GLN A 195 42.26 -36.97 44.18
N ASP A 196 40.97 -36.73 44.38
CA ASP A 196 39.94 -37.21 43.47
C ASP A 196 38.64 -36.42 43.65
N ILE A 197 37.76 -36.52 42.66
CA ILE A 197 36.38 -36.06 42.74
C ILE A 197 35.48 -37.29 42.54
N PRO A 198 34.86 -37.82 43.60
CA PRO A 198 34.11 -39.07 43.53
C PRO A 198 32.72 -38.87 42.88
N ILE A 199 32.65 -38.33 41.66
CA ILE A 199 31.43 -38.29 40.85
C ILE A 199 31.32 -39.62 40.10
N GLY A 200 30.74 -40.60 40.76
CA GLY A 200 30.42 -41.90 40.18
C GLY A 200 29.15 -41.89 39.34
N GLN A 201 28.89 -43.02 38.67
CA GLN A 201 27.71 -43.21 37.80
C GLN A 201 26.35 -43.05 38.49
N TYR A 202 26.29 -43.13 39.82
CA TYR A 202 25.05 -43.03 40.61
C TYR A 202 24.83 -41.65 41.24
N HIS A 203 25.83 -40.76 41.19
CA HIS A 203 25.68 -39.39 41.68
C HIS A 203 24.72 -38.61 40.79
N ARG A 204 23.98 -37.66 41.37
CA ARG A 204 22.99 -36.84 40.66
C ARG A 204 23.17 -35.38 41.04
N LEU A 205 23.51 -34.54 40.07
CA LEU A 205 23.72 -33.09 40.20
C LEU A 205 22.79 -32.37 39.24
N PRO A 206 21.46 -32.43 39.46
CA PRO A 206 20.47 -32.02 38.47
C PRO A 206 20.49 -30.52 38.18
N LYS A 207 21.05 -29.68 39.06
CA LYS A 207 21.10 -28.22 38.87
C LYS A 207 22.48 -27.69 38.45
N LEU A 208 23.50 -28.53 38.42
CA LEU A 208 24.87 -28.09 38.16
C LEU A 208 25.01 -27.58 36.73
N LYS A 209 25.42 -26.33 36.59
CA LYS A 209 25.67 -25.62 35.32
C LYS A 209 27.16 -25.43 35.06
N LYS A 210 27.95 -25.18 36.11
CA LYS A 210 29.39 -24.88 36.02
C LYS A 210 30.20 -25.75 36.98
N LEU A 211 31.17 -26.47 36.44
CA LEU A 211 32.16 -27.24 37.20
C LEU A 211 33.56 -26.77 36.85
N VAL A 212 34.30 -26.29 37.84
CA VAL A 212 35.72 -25.96 37.70
C VAL A 212 36.47 -26.73 38.77
N VAL A 213 37.34 -27.66 38.39
CA VAL A 213 38.11 -28.43 39.39
C VAL A 213 39.54 -28.69 38.96
N THR A 214 40.46 -28.60 39.94
CA THR A 214 41.82 -29.11 39.83
C THR A 214 41.99 -30.36 40.69
N VAL A 215 42.46 -31.46 40.11
CA VAL A 215 42.74 -32.72 40.82
C VAL A 215 44.18 -33.17 40.64
N SER A 216 44.65 -33.94 41.60
CA SER A 216 45.99 -34.51 41.68
C SER A 216 45.90 -35.99 42.06
N PRO A 217 45.37 -36.85 41.18
CA PRO A 217 45.21 -38.27 41.46
C PRO A 217 46.54 -38.97 41.71
N THR A 218 46.59 -39.83 42.72
CA THR A 218 47.75 -40.66 43.05
C THR A 218 47.73 -42.02 42.33
N ALA A 219 46.59 -42.42 41.79
CA ALA A 219 46.36 -43.60 40.97
C ALA A 219 45.34 -43.26 39.87
N SER A 220 45.20 -44.11 38.85
CA SER A 220 44.22 -43.86 37.80
C SER A 220 42.80 -43.77 38.36
N SER A 221 42.06 -42.76 37.93
CA SER A 221 40.69 -42.48 38.40
C SER A 221 39.78 -42.06 37.24
N SER A 222 38.48 -41.97 37.53
CA SER A 222 37.47 -41.54 36.56
C SER A 222 36.32 -40.78 37.21
N ALA A 223 35.77 -39.80 36.49
CA ALA A 223 34.51 -39.14 36.86
C ALA A 223 33.47 -39.23 35.73
N TYR A 224 32.19 -39.31 36.13
CA TYR A 224 31.05 -39.43 35.22
C TYR A 224 30.23 -38.14 35.21
N LEU A 225 30.30 -37.38 34.12
CA LEU A 225 29.62 -36.11 33.85
C LEU A 225 28.63 -36.26 32.67
N ASN A 226 27.76 -37.26 32.75
CA ASN A 226 26.83 -37.62 31.68
C ASN A 226 25.42 -37.04 31.90
N SER A 227 24.47 -37.35 31.02
CA SER A 227 23.09 -36.84 31.11
C SER A 227 22.39 -37.24 32.40
N ASP A 228 22.81 -38.35 33.00
CA ASP A 228 22.15 -38.92 34.16
C ASP A 228 22.76 -38.31 35.42
N THR A 229 24.08 -38.06 35.44
CA THR A 229 24.78 -37.47 36.57
C THR A 229 24.72 -35.94 36.58
N THR A 230 24.90 -35.27 35.45
CA THR A 230 24.98 -33.80 35.32
C THR A 230 24.19 -33.28 34.12
N PRO A 231 22.84 -33.40 34.08
CA PRO A 231 22.03 -33.09 32.89
C PRO A 231 22.10 -31.64 32.40
N ASN A 232 22.41 -30.70 33.30
CA ASN A 232 22.39 -29.25 33.02
C ASN A 232 23.79 -28.63 32.92
N LEU A 233 24.85 -29.44 32.88
CA LEU A 233 26.22 -28.95 32.84
C LEU A 233 26.50 -28.27 31.49
N ILE A 234 26.83 -26.98 31.54
CA ILE A 234 27.13 -26.18 30.36
C ILE A 234 28.60 -25.75 30.30
N TYR A 235 29.30 -25.71 31.42
CA TYR A 235 30.67 -25.24 31.53
C TYR A 235 31.53 -26.23 32.33
N LEU A 236 32.63 -26.68 31.74
CA LEU A 236 33.65 -27.50 32.40
C LEU A 236 35.05 -26.89 32.22
N ASP A 237 35.77 -26.74 33.32
CA ASP A 237 37.21 -26.49 33.39
C ASP A 237 37.81 -27.55 34.32
N PHE A 238 38.69 -28.39 33.78
CA PHE A 238 39.22 -29.54 34.49
C PHE A 238 40.74 -29.60 34.33
N ALA A 239 41.46 -29.38 35.42
CA ALA A 239 42.91 -29.40 35.44
C ALA A 239 43.43 -30.62 36.22
N LEU A 240 44.42 -31.31 35.66
CA LEU A 240 45.10 -32.42 36.28
C LEU A 240 46.55 -32.04 36.59
N ASN A 241 46.89 -32.01 37.88
CA ASN A 241 48.24 -31.77 38.41
C ASN A 241 48.90 -33.10 38.81
N SER A 242 48.83 -34.11 37.93
CA SER A 242 49.42 -35.44 38.15
C SER A 242 49.81 -36.06 36.81
N THR A 243 50.66 -37.08 36.83
CA THR A 243 50.95 -37.95 35.68
C THR A 243 50.03 -39.17 35.62
N ALA A 244 49.24 -39.42 36.67
CA ALA A 244 48.28 -40.52 36.69
C ALA A 244 47.18 -40.29 35.66
N ALA A 245 46.87 -41.33 34.87
CA ALA A 245 45.82 -41.26 33.87
C ALA A 245 44.45 -41.05 34.51
N TYR A 246 43.68 -40.08 34.03
CA TYR A 246 42.34 -39.80 34.52
C TYR A 246 41.34 -39.77 33.37
N SER A 247 40.20 -40.45 33.55
CA SER A 247 39.15 -40.56 32.53
C SER A 247 37.94 -39.71 32.88
N LEU A 248 37.58 -38.77 32.00
CA LEU A 248 36.32 -38.03 32.10
C LEU A 248 35.31 -38.61 31.13
N ASN A 249 34.25 -39.21 31.67
CA ASN A 249 33.13 -39.73 30.90
C ASN A 249 32.03 -38.68 30.85
N PHE A 250 31.75 -38.09 29.69
CA PHE A 250 30.71 -37.05 29.59
C PHE A 250 29.78 -37.24 28.39
N LYS A 251 28.56 -36.71 28.53
CA LYS A 251 27.48 -36.87 27.53
C LYS A 251 26.80 -35.58 27.07
N VAL A 252 26.81 -34.50 27.84
CA VAL A 252 26.26 -33.20 27.41
C VAL A 252 27.09 -32.10 28.07
N ILE A 253 27.97 -31.44 27.33
CA ILE A 253 28.72 -30.28 27.83
C ILE A 253 28.78 -29.23 26.72
N ARG A 254 28.21 -28.04 26.96
CA ARG A 254 28.12 -26.98 25.95
C ARG A 254 29.41 -26.21 25.70
N LYS A 255 30.27 -26.07 26.73
CA LYS A 255 31.54 -25.34 26.68
C LYS A 255 32.59 -26.01 27.56
N MET A 256 33.76 -26.31 27.00
CA MET A 256 34.94 -26.79 27.73
C MET A 256 36.12 -25.84 27.51
N ASP A 257 36.49 -25.08 28.53
CA ASP A 257 37.42 -23.94 28.38
C ASP A 257 38.88 -24.29 28.65
N GLN A 258 39.17 -25.27 29.52
CA GLN A 258 40.53 -25.69 29.79
C GLN A 258 40.52 -27.13 30.31
N VAL A 259 41.31 -27.97 29.66
CA VAL A 259 41.50 -29.37 30.02
C VAL A 259 43.00 -29.64 30.02
N GLN A 260 43.60 -29.85 31.20
CA GLN A 260 45.06 -29.89 31.34
C GLN A 260 45.57 -31.20 31.95
N GLY A 261 46.72 -31.70 31.48
CA GLY A 261 47.48 -32.83 32.08
C GLY A 261 47.26 -34.19 31.40
N SER A 262 47.68 -35.30 32.02
CA SER A 262 47.53 -36.69 31.50
C SER A 262 46.06 -37.19 31.56
N LEU A 263 45.19 -36.52 30.82
CA LEU A 263 43.74 -36.72 30.86
C LEU A 263 43.24 -37.34 29.56
N ILE A 264 42.40 -38.38 29.69
CA ILE A 264 41.68 -38.97 28.56
C ILE A 264 40.21 -38.59 28.68
N MET A 265 39.73 -37.80 27.73
CA MET A 265 38.32 -37.44 27.64
C MET A 265 37.57 -38.49 26.81
N VAL A 266 36.71 -39.26 27.48
CA VAL A 266 35.97 -40.37 26.88
C VAL A 266 34.52 -39.94 26.68
N MET A 267 34.05 -39.95 25.44
CA MET A 267 32.66 -39.68 25.10
C MET A 267 31.91 -40.95 24.78
N ASP A 268 30.81 -41.16 25.50
CA ASP A 268 29.92 -42.29 25.27
C ASP A 268 28.67 -41.87 24.45
N GLY A 269 28.55 -42.42 23.25
CA GLY A 269 27.42 -42.21 22.32
C GLY A 269 27.59 -41.05 21.30
N PRO A 270 26.62 -40.88 20.37
CA PRO A 270 26.68 -39.89 19.28
C PRO A 270 26.22 -38.47 19.67
N LYS A 271 25.20 -38.34 20.53
CA LYS A 271 24.64 -37.04 20.99
C LYS A 271 25.59 -36.09 21.79
N PRO A 272 26.61 -36.57 22.54
CA PRO A 272 27.54 -35.68 23.25
C PRO A 272 28.35 -34.75 22.36
N LYS A 273 28.70 -35.21 21.16
CA LYS A 273 29.67 -34.57 20.28
C LYS A 273 29.09 -33.28 19.68
N ASP A 274 27.78 -33.26 19.46
CA ASP A 274 27.01 -32.08 19.04
C ASP A 274 26.86 -31.02 20.15
N SER A 275 27.15 -31.34 21.41
CA SER A 275 27.00 -30.33 22.47
C SER A 275 28.20 -29.39 22.57
N ILE A 276 29.39 -29.81 22.18
CA ILE A 276 30.64 -29.08 22.41
C ILE A 276 30.79 -27.96 21.38
N VAL A 277 30.92 -26.71 21.85
CA VAL A 277 31.18 -25.54 20.99
C VAL A 277 32.63 -25.06 21.07
N ASN A 278 33.25 -25.17 22.25
CA ASN A 278 34.64 -24.78 22.49
C ASN A 278 35.35 -25.93 23.20
N LEU A 279 36.56 -26.25 22.74
CA LEU A 279 37.42 -27.28 23.30
C LEU A 279 38.87 -26.79 23.33
N LYS A 280 39.43 -26.70 24.54
CA LYS A 280 40.84 -26.38 24.76
C LYS A 280 41.54 -27.50 25.52
N LEU A 281 42.55 -28.09 24.88
CA LEU A 281 43.37 -29.18 25.38
C LEU A 281 44.76 -28.63 25.70
N ILE A 282 45.27 -28.90 26.90
CA ILE A 282 46.57 -28.42 27.37
C ILE A 282 47.41 -29.61 27.88
N GLY A 283 48.69 -29.67 27.53
CA GLY A 283 49.58 -30.74 28.01
C GLY A 283 49.28 -32.09 27.37
N SER A 284 49.23 -33.19 28.12
CA SER A 284 49.02 -34.52 27.53
C SER A 284 47.54 -34.92 27.37
N ALA A 285 46.61 -33.95 27.31
CA ALA A 285 45.18 -34.22 27.25
C ALA A 285 44.77 -34.72 25.85
N THR A 286 44.00 -35.81 25.79
CA THR A 286 43.53 -36.43 24.54
C THR A 286 42.02 -36.64 24.53
N LEU A 287 41.46 -36.81 23.32
CA LEU A 287 40.03 -36.98 23.07
C LEU A 287 39.76 -38.38 22.51
N ALA A 288 38.70 -39.05 22.99
CA ALA A 288 38.25 -40.33 22.49
C ALA A 288 36.72 -40.33 22.25
N PRO A 289 36.23 -40.64 21.03
CA PRO A 289 37.01 -40.94 19.83
C PRO A 289 37.68 -39.70 19.23
N ASP A 290 38.81 -39.92 18.57
CA ASP A 290 39.65 -38.93 17.90
C ASP A 290 39.09 -38.47 16.53
N ASN A 291 38.00 -39.08 16.05
CA ASN A 291 37.34 -38.70 14.81
C ASN A 291 36.64 -37.34 14.91
N MET A 292 37.33 -36.29 14.46
CA MET A 292 36.89 -34.90 14.53
C MET A 292 35.66 -34.56 13.66
N ASN A 293 35.29 -35.40 12.69
CA ASN A 293 34.09 -35.18 11.87
C ASN A 293 32.78 -35.34 12.66
N GLU A 294 32.83 -35.96 13.83
CA GLU A 294 31.64 -36.23 14.64
C GLU A 294 31.23 -35.04 15.53
N TYR A 295 32.03 -33.96 15.56
CA TYR A 295 31.79 -32.78 16.40
C TYR A 295 31.10 -31.68 15.60
N ASN A 296 29.82 -31.87 15.25
CA ASN A 296 29.12 -31.01 14.30
C ASN A 296 29.02 -29.53 14.71
N ASN A 297 29.02 -29.24 16.02
CA ASN A 297 28.87 -27.88 16.56
C ASN A 297 30.16 -27.27 17.13
N LEU A 298 31.29 -27.97 17.04
CA LEU A 298 32.57 -27.48 17.55
C LEU A 298 33.08 -26.33 16.67
N LYS A 299 33.19 -25.14 17.27
CA LYS A 299 33.63 -23.92 16.59
C LYS A 299 35.09 -23.59 16.89
N ASN A 300 35.52 -23.82 18.12
CA ASN A 300 36.86 -23.44 18.59
C ASN A 300 37.60 -24.67 19.13
N LEU A 301 38.73 -25.01 18.53
CA LEU A 301 39.58 -26.12 18.92
C LEU A 301 41.00 -25.62 19.17
N THR A 302 41.47 -25.76 20.40
CA THR A 302 42.82 -25.35 20.81
C THR A 302 43.58 -26.54 21.37
N TYR A 303 44.79 -26.73 20.87
CA TYR A 303 45.85 -27.55 21.45
C TYR A 303 46.98 -26.62 21.91
N GLU A 304 47.26 -26.58 23.21
CA GLU A 304 48.28 -25.73 23.82
C GLU A 304 49.31 -26.57 24.61
N SER A 305 50.59 -26.42 24.32
CA SER A 305 51.66 -27.13 25.06
C SER A 305 51.49 -28.66 25.09
N ASN A 306 50.98 -29.26 24.00
CA ASN A 306 50.73 -30.70 23.93
C ASN A 306 51.92 -31.52 23.41
N SER A 307 53.03 -30.86 23.05
CA SER A 307 54.17 -31.49 22.38
C SER A 307 53.79 -32.24 21.10
N LEU A 308 52.78 -31.75 20.38
CA LEU A 308 52.35 -32.31 19.10
C LEU A 308 53.42 -32.05 18.05
N ASN A 309 53.89 -33.12 17.40
CA ASN A 309 54.84 -33.06 16.27
C ASN A 309 54.14 -33.06 14.90
N ASP A 310 52.89 -33.52 14.84
CA ASP A 310 52.00 -33.48 13.68
C ASP A 310 50.55 -33.17 14.09
N MET A 311 49.69 -32.88 13.12
CA MET A 311 48.26 -32.66 13.35
C MET A 311 47.63 -33.92 13.95
N PRO A 312 46.85 -33.81 15.06
CA PRO A 312 46.32 -34.98 15.78
C PRO A 312 45.18 -35.70 15.02
N PHE A 313 44.73 -35.16 13.89
CA PHE A 313 43.71 -35.74 13.01
C PHE A 313 44.14 -35.53 11.55
N GLY A 314 43.75 -36.44 10.66
CA GLY A 314 44.16 -36.39 9.25
C GLY A 314 43.56 -35.21 8.48
N SER A 315 44.16 -34.85 7.34
CA SER A 315 43.60 -33.83 6.46
C SER A 315 42.23 -34.25 5.92
N GLY A 316 41.25 -33.35 6.03
CA GLY A 316 39.85 -33.61 5.67
C GLY A 316 38.98 -34.13 6.81
N PHE A 317 39.54 -34.37 8.00
CA PHE A 317 38.78 -34.74 9.19
C PHE A 317 38.62 -33.53 10.13
N TYR A 318 38.03 -32.43 9.63
CA TYR A 318 37.77 -31.26 10.47
C TYR A 318 36.33 -31.28 11.00
N PRO A 319 36.07 -30.75 12.20
CA PRO A 319 34.72 -30.50 12.65
C PRO A 319 33.96 -29.61 11.66
N PRO A 320 32.73 -29.96 11.23
CA PRO A 320 32.02 -29.24 10.17
C PRO A 320 31.75 -27.76 10.44
N SER A 321 31.67 -27.34 11.71
CA SER A 321 31.43 -25.95 12.12
C SER A 321 32.70 -25.23 12.60
N LEU A 322 33.88 -25.82 12.41
CA LEU A 322 35.13 -25.28 12.95
C LEU A 322 35.44 -23.91 12.34
N SER A 323 35.62 -22.91 13.20
CA SER A 323 35.93 -21.52 12.87
C SER A 323 37.31 -21.09 13.37
N ILE A 324 37.74 -21.57 14.54
CA ILE A 324 39.03 -21.23 15.13
C ILE A 324 39.80 -22.52 15.43
N LEU A 325 41.03 -22.61 14.91
CA LEU A 325 41.96 -23.72 15.14
C LEU A 325 43.28 -23.17 15.69
N GLU A 326 43.69 -23.65 16.85
CA GLU A 326 44.92 -23.21 17.51
C GLU A 326 45.81 -24.39 17.89
N PHE A 327 47.09 -24.30 17.56
CA PHE A 327 48.18 -25.20 17.95
C PHE A 327 49.30 -24.39 18.60
N ARG A 328 49.05 -23.84 19.79
CA ARG A 328 49.98 -22.93 20.47
C ARG A 328 51.05 -23.69 21.27
N SER A 329 52.31 -23.25 21.19
CA SER A 329 53.41 -23.83 21.99
C SER A 329 53.59 -25.35 21.77
N ASN A 330 53.54 -25.82 20.51
CA ASN A 330 53.70 -27.23 20.15
C ASN A 330 55.03 -27.49 19.42
N ASP A 331 55.24 -28.70 18.92
CA ASP A 331 56.45 -29.13 18.22
C ASP A 331 56.19 -29.42 16.73
N LEU A 332 55.15 -28.82 16.13
CA LEU A 332 54.73 -29.09 14.76
C LEU A 332 55.80 -28.69 13.75
N VAL A 333 56.20 -29.60 12.85
CA VAL A 333 57.29 -29.36 11.86
C VAL A 333 56.78 -29.27 10.42
N LEU A 334 55.89 -30.20 10.01
CA LEU A 334 55.50 -30.41 8.60
C LEU A 334 54.02 -30.09 8.32
N PHE A 335 53.39 -29.26 9.15
CA PHE A 335 51.96 -28.95 9.08
C PHE A 335 51.46 -28.62 7.66
N PHE A 336 52.24 -27.86 6.88
CA PHE A 336 51.82 -27.40 5.55
C PHE A 336 52.00 -28.41 4.41
N GLN A 337 52.63 -29.57 4.64
CA GLN A 337 52.94 -30.50 3.53
C GLN A 337 51.74 -31.33 3.05
N ASN A 338 50.79 -31.68 3.94
CA ASN A 338 49.67 -32.59 3.63
C ASN A 338 48.30 -32.03 4.06
N THR A 339 48.17 -30.70 4.16
CA THR A 339 47.01 -30.05 4.79
C THR A 339 46.23 -29.21 3.79
N ILE A 340 44.90 -29.31 3.86
CA ILE A 340 43.98 -28.37 3.21
C ILE A 340 43.08 -27.84 4.31
N LEU A 341 42.97 -26.51 4.45
CA LEU A 341 42.11 -25.90 5.48
C LEU A 341 40.63 -25.95 5.05
N PRO A 342 39.69 -26.16 5.97
CA PRO A 342 38.27 -26.14 5.66
C PRO A 342 37.79 -24.69 5.43
N SER A 343 36.82 -24.48 4.53
CA SER A 343 36.32 -23.13 4.19
C SER A 343 35.59 -22.42 5.32
N THR A 344 35.22 -23.14 6.38
CA THR A 344 34.58 -22.58 7.58
C THR A 344 35.56 -21.90 8.53
N LEU A 345 36.87 -22.17 8.36
CA LEU A 345 37.90 -21.65 9.26
C LEU A 345 38.13 -20.17 9.00
N SER A 346 38.07 -19.37 10.05
CA SER A 346 38.35 -17.93 10.05
C SER A 346 39.63 -17.57 10.80
N THR A 347 40.20 -18.48 11.60
CA THR A 347 41.45 -18.25 12.31
C THR A 347 42.27 -19.53 12.44
N LEU A 348 43.56 -19.43 12.11
CA LEU A 348 44.57 -20.44 12.38
C LEU A 348 45.71 -19.80 13.18
N ASN A 349 45.99 -20.34 14.37
CA ASN A 349 47.13 -19.96 15.18
C ASN A 349 48.06 -21.17 15.37
N ILE A 350 49.32 -21.05 14.95
CA ILE A 350 50.38 -22.04 15.19
C ILE A 350 51.61 -21.31 15.74
N ASP A 351 51.38 -20.36 16.64
CA ASP A 351 52.44 -19.64 17.33
C ASP A 351 53.27 -20.59 18.20
N ASP A 352 54.55 -20.25 18.40
CA ASP A 352 55.48 -20.98 19.26
C ASP A 352 55.61 -22.47 18.89
N SER A 353 55.73 -22.76 17.59
CA SER A 353 55.92 -24.12 17.08
C SER A 353 57.31 -24.31 16.44
N LYS A 354 57.50 -25.39 15.67
CA LYS A 354 58.76 -25.72 14.99
C LYS A 354 58.58 -25.81 13.48
N LEU A 355 57.67 -25.00 12.93
CA LEU A 355 57.31 -25.07 11.50
C LEU A 355 58.56 -24.83 10.63
N THR A 356 58.65 -25.57 9.53
CA THR A 356 59.78 -25.50 8.60
C THR A 356 59.32 -25.31 7.16
N GLY A 357 60.22 -24.85 6.29
CA GLY A 357 59.96 -24.71 4.85
C GLY A 357 59.30 -23.38 4.52
N SER A 358 58.58 -23.32 3.40
CA SER A 358 57.84 -22.13 2.95
C SER A 358 56.33 -22.31 3.04
N LEU A 359 55.56 -21.22 2.91
CA LEU A 359 54.10 -21.26 2.87
C LEU A 359 53.58 -21.69 1.48
N PRO A 360 52.85 -22.80 1.38
CA PRO A 360 52.30 -23.24 0.11
C PRO A 360 50.85 -22.75 -0.07
N VAL A 361 50.56 -22.07 -1.19
CA VAL A 361 49.28 -21.38 -1.44
C VAL A 361 48.07 -22.33 -1.43
N ASN A 362 48.26 -23.57 -1.88
CA ASN A 362 47.18 -24.56 -1.97
C ASN A 362 46.50 -24.86 -0.62
N VAL A 363 47.23 -24.76 0.50
CA VAL A 363 46.68 -24.95 1.86
C VAL A 363 45.55 -23.96 2.15
N PHE A 364 45.65 -22.74 1.63
CA PHE A 364 44.78 -21.61 1.97
C PHE A 364 43.63 -21.37 0.99
N THR A 365 43.59 -22.09 -0.13
CA THR A 365 42.63 -21.89 -1.24
C THR A 365 41.16 -21.80 -0.82
N ASN A 366 40.77 -22.53 0.24
CA ASN A 366 39.39 -22.53 0.73
C ASN A 366 39.06 -21.35 1.66
N VAL A 367 40.05 -20.80 2.36
CA VAL A 367 39.85 -19.78 3.41
C VAL A 367 40.06 -18.35 2.91
N LEU A 368 40.74 -18.16 1.77
CA LEU A 368 41.01 -16.83 1.20
C LEU A 368 39.80 -16.19 0.48
N LYS A 369 38.70 -16.92 0.28
CA LYS A 369 37.57 -16.48 -0.56
C LYS A 369 36.85 -15.23 -0.04
N ASN A 370 36.78 -15.07 1.28
CA ASN A 370 35.94 -14.05 1.93
C ASN A 370 36.74 -12.93 2.60
N GLY A 371 38.07 -13.01 2.63
CA GLY A 371 38.89 -11.96 3.22
C GLY A 371 38.89 -11.89 4.76
N GLU A 372 38.31 -12.87 5.44
CA GLU A 372 38.10 -12.84 6.90
C GLU A 372 39.11 -13.69 7.69
N PHE A 373 40.05 -14.36 7.01
CA PHE A 373 40.94 -15.35 7.61
C PHE A 373 42.15 -14.70 8.31
N ASN A 374 42.34 -15.02 9.60
CA ASN A 374 43.50 -14.61 10.38
C ASN A 374 44.53 -15.75 10.44
N LEU A 375 45.81 -15.42 10.20
CA LEU A 375 46.91 -16.37 10.24
C LEU A 375 47.98 -15.90 11.24
N MET A 376 48.23 -16.70 12.28
CA MET A 376 49.23 -16.41 13.32
C MET A 376 50.28 -17.53 13.34
N LEU A 377 51.54 -17.15 13.11
CA LEU A 377 52.70 -18.04 12.92
C LEU A 377 53.94 -17.52 13.65
N ASN A 378 53.77 -16.70 14.68
CA ASN A 378 54.86 -16.09 15.42
C ASN A 378 55.78 -17.17 16.03
N ASN A 379 57.07 -16.85 16.21
CA ASN A 379 58.07 -17.70 16.85
C ASN A 379 58.28 -19.05 16.14
N ASN A 380 58.26 -19.05 14.80
CA ASN A 380 58.61 -20.20 13.96
C ASN A 380 59.85 -19.88 13.10
N GLU A 381 61.04 -19.86 13.72
CA GLU A 381 62.29 -19.37 13.11
C GLU A 381 62.70 -20.12 11.82
N ASN A 382 62.34 -21.39 11.69
CA ASN A 382 62.70 -22.20 10.51
C ASN A 382 61.67 -22.12 9.36
N LEU A 383 60.61 -21.34 9.54
CA LEU A 383 59.66 -21.03 8.48
C LEU A 383 60.26 -19.89 7.64
N VAL A 384 60.69 -20.22 6.42
CA VAL A 384 61.59 -19.41 5.58
C VAL A 384 60.99 -19.14 4.20
N GLY A 385 61.68 -18.29 3.44
CA GLY A 385 61.32 -17.94 2.06
C GLY A 385 60.48 -16.67 1.98
N MET A 386 59.66 -16.58 0.93
CA MET A 386 58.78 -15.45 0.67
C MET A 386 57.33 -15.81 1.06
N VAL A 387 56.62 -14.85 1.66
CA VAL A 387 55.17 -14.96 1.86
C VAL A 387 54.46 -14.83 0.50
N PRO A 388 53.61 -15.79 0.08
CA PRO A 388 52.96 -15.72 -1.23
C PRO A 388 52.03 -14.50 -1.42
N PRO A 389 52.00 -13.86 -2.61
CA PRO A 389 51.10 -12.73 -2.90
C PRO A 389 49.61 -13.04 -2.73
N ASP A 390 49.17 -14.29 -2.90
CA ASP A 390 47.78 -14.71 -2.71
C ASP A 390 47.29 -14.44 -1.26
N LEU A 391 48.21 -14.44 -0.30
CA LEU A 391 47.91 -14.17 1.11
C LEU A 391 47.64 -12.69 1.40
N CYS A 392 47.76 -11.79 0.43
CA CYS A 392 47.32 -10.40 0.61
C CYS A 392 45.82 -10.25 0.89
N SER A 393 45.03 -11.30 0.64
CA SER A 393 43.60 -11.34 0.97
C SER A 393 43.30 -11.75 2.42
N LEU A 394 44.32 -12.05 3.23
CA LEU A 394 44.14 -12.35 4.66
C LEU A 394 43.57 -11.14 5.40
N ARG A 395 42.78 -11.40 6.44
CA ARG A 395 42.33 -10.36 7.38
C ARG A 395 43.49 -9.85 8.22
N SER A 396 44.33 -10.75 8.72
CA SER A 396 45.56 -10.41 9.43
C SER A 396 46.61 -11.51 9.29
N LEU A 397 47.89 -11.12 9.29
CA LEU A 397 49.04 -12.01 9.27
C LEU A 397 49.99 -11.69 10.43
N GLN A 398 50.40 -12.69 11.21
CA GLN A 398 51.41 -12.52 12.26
C GLN A 398 52.54 -13.52 12.05
N ILE A 399 53.75 -13.00 11.86
CA ILE A 399 54.95 -13.74 11.46
C ILE A 399 56.21 -13.19 12.16
N LYS A 400 56.08 -12.64 13.37
CA LYS A 400 57.25 -12.22 14.16
C LYS A 400 58.11 -13.43 14.53
N ASN A 401 59.42 -13.23 14.64
CA ASN A 401 60.43 -14.24 14.93
C ASN A 401 60.30 -15.46 14.00
N THR A 402 60.15 -15.20 12.70
CA THR A 402 60.18 -16.21 11.63
C THR A 402 61.39 -15.99 10.73
N GLY A 403 61.71 -16.97 9.88
CA GLY A 403 62.79 -16.91 8.91
C GLY A 403 62.39 -16.38 7.53
N PHE A 404 61.20 -15.78 7.36
CA PHE A 404 60.81 -15.16 6.10
C PHE A 404 61.77 -14.02 5.75
N ASN A 405 62.10 -13.88 4.47
CA ASN A 405 63.00 -12.83 3.98
C ASN A 405 62.28 -11.73 3.20
N GLN A 406 61.01 -11.94 2.82
CA GLN A 406 60.22 -10.98 2.06
C GLN A 406 58.72 -11.23 2.25
N VAL A 407 57.95 -10.14 2.31
CA VAL A 407 56.49 -10.14 2.16
C VAL A 407 56.07 -9.40 0.88
N PRO A 408 54.87 -9.66 0.35
CA PRO A 408 54.29 -8.88 -0.74
C PRO A 408 54.05 -7.41 -0.36
N ASP A 409 54.01 -6.53 -1.36
CA ASP A 409 53.81 -5.08 -1.21
C ASP A 409 52.61 -4.72 -0.35
N CYS A 410 51.52 -5.47 -0.47
CA CYS A 410 50.31 -5.29 0.33
C CYS A 410 50.58 -5.25 1.84
N PHE A 411 51.51 -6.05 2.35
CA PHE A 411 51.85 -6.05 3.78
C PHE A 411 52.88 -4.97 4.12
N TYR A 412 53.81 -4.64 3.21
CA TYR A 412 54.72 -3.52 3.43
C TYR A 412 53.96 -2.18 3.56
N CYS A 413 52.90 -1.99 2.76
CA CYS A 413 52.00 -0.84 2.86
C CYS A 413 51.34 -0.67 4.24
N TYR A 414 51.28 -1.74 5.04
CA TYR A 414 50.61 -1.78 6.35
C TYR A 414 51.52 -2.18 7.51
N SER A 415 52.83 -2.14 7.30
CA SER A 415 53.85 -2.57 8.28
C SER A 415 53.75 -1.90 9.66
N ASP A 416 53.25 -0.66 9.72
CA ASP A 416 53.03 0.09 10.97
C ASP A 416 51.71 -0.28 11.69
N ASN A 417 50.86 -1.11 11.08
CA ASN A 417 49.55 -1.51 11.63
C ASN A 417 49.56 -2.95 12.17
N PRO A 418 49.73 -3.14 13.51
CA PRO A 418 49.85 -4.46 14.13
C PRO A 418 48.56 -5.28 14.12
N THR A 419 47.42 -4.68 13.74
CA THR A 419 46.15 -5.40 13.59
C THR A 419 46.05 -6.12 12.24
N ILE A 420 46.82 -5.69 11.24
CA ILE A 420 46.87 -6.28 9.89
C ILE A 420 48.10 -7.16 9.73
N ILE A 421 49.27 -6.66 10.11
CA ILE A 421 50.54 -7.38 9.95
C ILE A 421 51.41 -7.23 11.19
N GLN A 422 52.02 -8.33 11.63
CA GLN A 422 53.11 -8.31 12.61
C GLN A 422 54.29 -9.05 12.03
N MET A 423 55.42 -8.37 11.85
CA MET A 423 56.64 -8.93 11.26
C MET A 423 57.87 -8.18 11.78
N ASP A 424 59.06 -8.77 11.63
CA ASP A 424 60.34 -8.13 11.96
C ASP A 424 61.14 -7.69 10.71
N LEU A 425 60.54 -7.88 9.52
CA LEU A 425 61.11 -7.47 8.24
C LEU A 425 61.20 -5.94 8.13
N GLN A 426 62.33 -5.46 7.63
CA GLN A 426 62.51 -4.05 7.32
C GLN A 426 61.83 -3.70 5.99
N ILE A 427 61.18 -2.54 5.94
CA ILE A 427 60.59 -2.02 4.69
C ILE A 427 61.73 -1.77 3.69
N PRO A 428 61.61 -2.19 2.42
CA PRO A 428 62.61 -1.90 1.39
C PRO A 428 62.89 -0.39 1.25
N GLN A 429 64.15 -0.02 0.98
CA GLN A 429 64.50 1.40 0.76
C GLN A 429 63.74 1.97 -0.45
N ASN A 430 63.18 3.18 -0.29
CA ASN A 430 62.37 3.86 -1.31
C ASN A 430 61.09 3.09 -1.72
N PHE A 431 60.54 2.26 -0.83
CA PHE A 431 59.27 1.60 -1.06
C PHE A 431 58.13 2.62 -1.20
N ILE A 432 57.31 2.46 -2.25
CA ILE A 432 56.11 3.27 -2.50
C ILE A 432 54.93 2.32 -2.60
N CYS A 433 53.91 2.54 -1.77
CA CYS A 433 52.67 1.78 -1.88
C CYS A 433 51.89 2.26 -3.13
N SER A 434 51.99 1.50 -4.22
CA SER A 434 51.28 1.81 -5.46
C SER A 434 50.00 0.97 -5.55
N SER A 435 48.85 1.59 -5.31
CA SER A 435 47.54 0.98 -5.56
C SER A 435 47.11 1.20 -7.00
N THR A 436 46.44 0.21 -7.59
CA THR A 436 45.83 0.33 -8.92
C THR A 436 44.38 -0.13 -8.88
N PHE A 437 43.54 0.47 -9.70
CA PHE A 437 42.18 0.04 -9.95
C PHE A 437 42.08 -0.63 -11.31
N ASP A 438 41.27 -1.68 -11.41
CA ASP A 438 41.08 -2.41 -12.68
C ASP A 438 40.20 -1.62 -13.66
N ASN A 439 39.23 -0.86 -13.14
CA ASN A 439 38.33 -0.04 -13.94
C ASN A 439 38.96 1.34 -14.22
N PRO A 440 38.82 1.89 -15.44
CA PRO A 440 39.29 3.23 -15.75
C PRO A 440 38.43 4.30 -15.07
N GLU A 441 39.07 5.38 -14.63
CA GLU A 441 38.40 6.58 -14.15
C GLU A 441 37.67 7.36 -15.28
N PRO A 442 36.59 8.10 -14.97
CA PRO A 442 36.00 8.29 -13.64
C PRO A 442 35.07 7.14 -13.22
N PHE A 443 34.95 6.93 -11.90
CA PHE A 443 34.02 5.97 -11.33
C PHE A 443 32.62 6.56 -11.15
N TYR A 444 31.57 5.74 -11.29
CA TYR A 444 30.19 6.21 -11.19
C TYR A 444 29.60 5.81 -9.83
N ALA A 445 29.37 6.79 -8.96
CA ALA A 445 28.76 6.58 -7.65
C ALA A 445 27.26 6.83 -7.73
N ALA A 446 26.44 6.04 -7.03
CA ALA A 446 24.99 6.24 -6.99
C ALA A 446 24.48 6.12 -5.56
N ASN A 447 23.59 7.04 -5.16
CA ASN A 447 23.02 7.13 -3.82
C ASN A 447 24.09 7.19 -2.71
N GLY A 448 25.19 7.92 -2.96
CA GLY A 448 26.31 8.03 -2.03
C GLY A 448 27.18 6.77 -1.91
N LEU A 449 27.02 5.79 -2.80
CA LEU A 449 27.74 4.52 -2.79
C LEU A 449 28.56 4.33 -4.07
N LEU A 450 29.78 3.83 -3.92
CA LEU A 450 30.60 3.30 -5.01
C LEU A 450 31.04 1.89 -4.63
N GLU A 451 30.32 0.89 -5.12
CA GLU A 451 30.46 -0.50 -4.68
C GLU A 451 31.46 -1.30 -5.52
N ASN A 452 32.09 -2.30 -4.89
CA ASN A 452 32.84 -3.38 -5.54
C ASN A 452 33.96 -2.94 -6.49
N GLN A 453 34.71 -1.89 -6.13
CA GLN A 453 35.87 -1.47 -6.92
C GLN A 453 37.03 -2.45 -6.72
N SER A 454 37.44 -3.11 -7.80
CA SER A 454 38.52 -4.08 -7.80
C SER A 454 39.86 -3.47 -8.24
N GLY A 455 40.95 -4.09 -7.78
CA GLY A 455 42.29 -3.62 -8.07
C GLY A 455 43.38 -4.37 -7.30
N GLN A 456 44.52 -3.72 -7.15
CA GLN A 456 45.68 -4.25 -6.44
C GLN A 456 46.17 -3.24 -5.40
N ASN A 457 46.69 -3.73 -4.27
CA ASN A 457 47.17 -2.91 -3.17
C ASN A 457 46.11 -1.95 -2.61
N LEU A 458 44.83 -2.34 -2.69
CA LEU A 458 43.69 -1.57 -2.18
C LEU A 458 43.50 -1.68 -0.65
N GLY A 459 44.36 -2.44 0.02
CA GLY A 459 44.43 -2.47 1.47
C GLY A 459 43.24 -3.07 2.21
N TRP A 460 43.10 -2.73 3.49
CA TRP A 460 42.07 -3.27 4.40
C TRP A 460 40.90 -2.30 4.64
N GLY A 461 40.84 -1.22 3.84
CA GLY A 461 39.86 -0.14 4.00
C GLY A 461 40.19 0.77 5.18
N ASN A 462 39.50 1.90 5.22
CA ASN A 462 39.59 2.90 6.28
C ASN A 462 38.17 3.42 6.56
N PRO A 463 37.50 2.88 7.59
CA PRO A 463 36.13 3.30 7.93
C PRO A 463 36.02 4.79 8.26
N LEU A 464 37.10 5.46 8.69
CA LEU A 464 37.09 6.91 8.97
C LEU A 464 36.92 7.74 7.71
N ASP A 465 37.44 7.24 6.57
CA ASP A 465 37.29 7.87 5.24
C ASP A 465 36.12 7.25 4.45
N ASN A 466 35.24 6.52 5.12
CA ASN A 466 34.13 5.78 4.53
C ASN A 466 34.57 4.78 3.43
N VAL A 467 35.69 4.07 3.66
CA VAL A 467 36.17 3.00 2.78
C VAL A 467 36.09 1.66 3.50
N LEU A 468 35.41 0.68 2.91
CA LEU A 468 35.36 -0.70 3.41
C LEU A 468 36.09 -1.63 2.45
N ALA A 469 36.97 -2.49 2.97
CA ALA A 469 37.46 -3.63 2.21
C ALA A 469 36.40 -4.73 2.18
N VAL A 470 35.93 -5.06 0.98
CA VAL A 470 35.06 -6.21 0.72
C VAL A 470 35.90 -7.48 0.64
N ILE A 471 37.06 -7.40 -0.01
CA ILE A 471 38.11 -8.42 0.02
C ILE A 471 39.41 -7.64 0.25
N PRO A 472 40.14 -7.88 1.36
CA PRO A 472 41.39 -7.20 1.61
C PRO A 472 42.32 -7.25 0.41
N ASN A 473 42.99 -6.12 0.19
CA ASN A 473 43.93 -5.84 -0.87
C ASN A 473 43.38 -5.84 -2.31
N LYS A 474 42.16 -6.36 -2.54
CA LYS A 474 41.64 -6.67 -3.88
C LYS A 474 40.35 -5.96 -4.23
N ARG A 475 39.47 -5.69 -3.27
CA ARG A 475 38.16 -5.11 -3.54
C ARG A 475 37.69 -4.23 -2.39
N ILE A 476 37.36 -2.97 -2.69
CA ILE A 476 36.86 -1.99 -1.73
C ILE A 476 35.52 -1.43 -2.16
N SER A 477 34.81 -0.80 -1.24
CA SER A 477 33.59 -0.03 -1.49
C SER A 477 33.63 1.25 -0.68
N PHE A 478 33.07 2.31 -1.27
CA PHE A 478 32.98 3.62 -0.65
C PHE A 478 31.53 3.91 -0.33
N PHE A 479 31.30 4.55 0.82
CA PHE A 479 29.97 4.91 1.28
C PHE A 479 29.93 6.35 1.77
N ASN A 480 28.74 6.90 2.00
CA ASN A 480 28.52 8.29 2.42
C ASN A 480 29.21 9.33 1.51
N ILE A 481 29.35 9.03 0.21
CA ILE A 481 29.92 9.99 -0.74
C ILE A 481 28.96 11.19 -0.84
N PRO A 482 29.43 12.42 -0.58
CA PRO A 482 28.59 13.61 -0.69
C PRO A 482 28.06 13.77 -2.12
N LEU A 483 26.81 14.20 -2.25
CA LEU A 483 26.21 14.49 -3.55
C LEU A 483 27.02 15.55 -4.29
N ASN A 484 27.05 15.46 -5.62
CA ASN A 484 27.80 16.35 -6.51
C ASN A 484 29.34 16.31 -6.32
N SER A 485 29.87 15.27 -5.69
CA SER A 485 31.33 15.09 -5.62
C SER A 485 31.91 14.73 -6.99
N THR A 486 33.03 15.36 -7.35
CA THR A 486 33.77 15.10 -8.60
C THR A 486 35.09 14.34 -8.37
N SER A 487 35.56 14.33 -7.14
CA SER A 487 36.73 13.55 -6.72
C SER A 487 36.54 13.05 -5.30
N LEU A 488 37.14 11.91 -4.99
CA LEU A 488 37.19 11.35 -3.65
C LEU A 488 38.65 11.20 -3.24
N THR A 489 39.03 11.87 -2.15
CA THR A 489 40.34 11.72 -1.52
C THR A 489 40.19 10.89 -0.26
N PHE A 490 41.00 9.83 -0.14
CA PHE A 490 40.97 8.93 1.00
C PHE A 490 42.38 8.40 1.27
N ASP A 491 42.67 8.11 2.53
CA ASP A 491 43.89 7.44 2.94
C ASP A 491 43.57 6.00 3.34
N LEU A 492 44.18 5.04 2.66
CA LEU A 492 43.99 3.63 2.99
C LEU A 492 44.73 3.23 4.27
N ASN A 493 45.75 3.99 4.69
CA ASN A 493 46.49 3.73 5.93
C ASN A 493 46.99 5.04 6.57
N PRO A 494 46.11 5.80 7.26
CA PRO A 494 46.47 7.09 7.85
C PRO A 494 47.52 7.00 8.96
N SER A 495 47.74 5.79 9.50
CA SER A 495 48.72 5.53 10.56
C SER A 495 50.12 5.18 10.05
N SER A 496 50.32 4.96 8.75
CA SER A 496 51.65 4.59 8.25
C SER A 496 52.56 5.79 8.03
N SER A 497 53.85 5.53 8.25
CA SER A 497 54.96 6.39 7.83
C SER A 497 55.06 6.53 6.31
N VAL A 498 54.41 5.63 5.55
CA VAL A 498 54.26 5.67 4.09
C VAL A 498 52.90 6.28 3.76
N SER A 499 52.87 7.48 3.18
CA SER A 499 51.62 8.14 2.75
C SER A 499 50.91 7.29 1.70
N ASN A 500 49.67 6.88 1.97
CA ASN A 500 48.83 6.09 1.05
C ASN A 500 47.52 6.81 0.71
N VAL A 501 47.64 8.12 0.50
CA VAL A 501 46.54 9.00 0.09
C VAL A 501 46.29 8.85 -1.40
N HIS A 502 45.06 8.48 -1.75
CA HIS A 502 44.58 8.40 -3.12
C HIS A 502 43.58 9.51 -3.39
N THR A 503 43.56 9.97 -4.63
CA THR A 503 42.48 10.82 -5.13
C THR A 503 42.00 10.21 -6.44
N ILE A 504 40.74 9.79 -6.45
CA ILE A 504 40.08 9.20 -7.63
C ILE A 504 39.05 10.18 -8.17
N SER A 505 38.87 10.19 -9.49
CA SER A 505 37.82 10.94 -10.16
C SER A 505 36.51 10.18 -10.10
N ILE A 506 35.43 10.85 -9.68
CA ILE A 506 34.10 10.25 -9.59
C ILE A 506 33.05 11.11 -10.31
N VAL A 507 32.01 10.46 -10.81
CA VAL A 507 30.81 11.07 -11.35
C VAL A 507 29.64 10.58 -10.52
N ASP A 508 28.97 11.49 -9.83
CA ASP A 508 27.75 11.18 -9.11
C ASP A 508 26.58 10.94 -10.08
N ALA A 509 26.12 9.71 -10.16
CA ALA A 509 25.00 9.24 -10.97
C ALA A 509 23.69 9.10 -10.18
N THR A 510 23.62 9.64 -8.95
CA THR A 510 22.45 9.59 -8.08
C THR A 510 21.22 10.22 -8.73
N VAL A 511 20.06 9.61 -8.48
CA VAL A 511 18.74 10.11 -8.86
C VAL A 511 17.86 10.09 -7.61
N GLN A 512 17.58 11.26 -7.04
CA GLN A 512 16.90 11.42 -5.75
C GLN A 512 15.73 12.40 -5.86
N PHE A 513 14.53 11.90 -5.54
CA PHE A 513 13.31 12.71 -5.52
C PHE A 513 13.24 13.57 -4.26
N ILE A 514 12.72 14.80 -4.38
CA ILE A 514 12.33 15.59 -3.22
C ILE A 514 11.02 15.02 -2.66
N ILE A 515 10.93 14.80 -1.35
CA ILE A 515 9.72 14.27 -0.71
C ILE A 515 9.29 15.27 0.36
N SER A 516 8.13 15.89 0.15
CA SER A 516 7.48 16.78 1.11
C SER A 516 6.15 16.16 1.55
N ASN A 517 5.97 15.93 2.85
CA ASN A 517 4.76 15.33 3.42
C ASN A 517 4.37 13.96 2.82
N GLY A 518 5.36 13.18 2.39
CA GLY A 518 5.15 11.85 1.81
C GLY A 518 4.79 11.85 0.31
N GLU A 519 4.69 13.02 -0.32
CA GLU A 519 4.46 13.17 -1.75
C GLU A 519 5.65 13.89 -2.41
N VAL A 520 5.88 13.59 -3.68
CA VAL A 520 6.88 14.26 -4.50
C VAL A 520 6.22 15.46 -5.16
N ASP A 521 6.91 16.60 -5.15
CA ASP A 521 6.44 17.81 -5.81
C ASP A 521 6.54 17.67 -7.34
N ILE A 522 5.37 17.68 -7.99
CA ILE A 522 5.21 17.54 -9.43
C ILE A 522 4.18 18.57 -9.91
N SER A 523 4.52 19.26 -10.99
CA SER A 523 3.57 20.10 -11.71
C SER A 523 3.38 19.57 -13.12
N SER A 524 2.13 19.54 -13.56
CA SER A 524 1.75 19.10 -14.90
C SER A 524 0.83 20.13 -15.55
N LYS A 525 1.12 20.48 -16.80
CA LYS A 525 0.32 21.44 -17.57
C LYS A 525 0.23 21.00 -19.02
N TYR A 526 -0.97 20.98 -19.59
CA TYR A 526 -1.12 20.79 -21.03
C TYR A 526 -0.60 22.04 -21.77
N ILE A 527 0.32 21.82 -22.72
CA ILE A 527 0.89 22.87 -23.55
C ILE A 527 0.62 22.53 -25.02
N GLY A 528 0.07 23.50 -25.75
CA GLY A 528 0.00 23.47 -27.21
C GLY A 528 -1.39 23.78 -27.77
N SER A 529 -1.49 24.94 -28.42
CA SER A 529 -1.92 25.00 -29.81
C SER A 529 -0.75 25.63 -30.60
N PRO A 530 -0.31 25.08 -31.76
CA PRO A 530 -0.84 23.94 -32.50
C PRO A 530 0.01 22.65 -32.37
N SER A 531 -0.62 21.55 -32.79
CA SER A 531 -0.24 20.13 -32.76
C SER A 531 1.26 19.75 -32.84
N PRO A 532 1.68 18.67 -32.14
CA PRO A 532 0.87 17.87 -31.21
C PRO A 532 0.84 18.49 -29.81
N ALA A 533 -0.36 18.61 -29.23
CA ALA A 533 -0.53 18.99 -27.82
C ALA A 533 0.14 17.93 -26.94
N TYR A 534 0.83 18.37 -25.89
CA TYR A 534 1.53 17.48 -24.95
C TYR A 534 1.28 17.89 -23.51
N LEU A 535 1.38 16.92 -22.61
CA LEU A 535 1.42 17.18 -21.17
C LEU A 535 2.87 17.50 -20.80
N ALA A 536 3.14 18.75 -20.42
CA ALA A 536 4.42 19.14 -19.85
C ALA A 536 4.45 18.70 -18.39
N ILE A 537 5.46 17.91 -18.03
CA ILE A 537 5.70 17.46 -16.67
C ILE A 537 6.97 18.12 -16.15
N ASN A 538 6.90 18.66 -14.94
CA ASN A 538 8.04 19.15 -14.18
C ASN A 538 8.06 18.45 -12.82
N ILE A 539 9.11 17.69 -12.55
CA ILE A 539 9.34 16.94 -11.33
C ILE A 539 10.45 17.65 -10.55
N SER A 540 10.17 18.06 -9.33
CA SER A 540 11.17 18.60 -8.42
C SER A 540 12.04 17.45 -7.90
N MET A 541 13.35 17.64 -7.93
CA MET A 541 14.33 16.65 -7.49
C MET A 541 15.12 17.20 -6.32
N ASP A 542 15.49 16.32 -5.40
CA ASP A 542 16.48 16.64 -4.37
C ASP A 542 17.87 16.67 -5.01
N TYR A 543 18.15 15.70 -5.87
CA TYR A 543 19.36 15.66 -6.69
C TYR A 543 19.21 14.80 -7.95
N VAL A 544 19.76 15.29 -9.06
CA VAL A 544 19.96 14.52 -10.30
C VAL A 544 21.08 15.16 -11.12
N ASN A 545 22.02 14.37 -11.65
CA ASN A 545 23.16 14.92 -12.39
C ASN A 545 22.79 15.26 -13.85
N PRO A 546 22.80 16.55 -14.28
CA PRO A 546 22.42 16.94 -15.63
C PRO A 546 23.45 16.56 -16.72
N SER A 547 24.66 16.16 -16.33
CA SER A 547 25.72 15.73 -17.26
C SER A 547 25.51 14.30 -17.78
N LEU A 548 24.59 13.54 -17.18
CA LEU A 548 24.21 12.20 -17.60
C LEU A 548 22.93 12.23 -18.43
N THR A 549 22.77 11.25 -19.32
CA THR A 549 21.53 11.04 -20.05
C THR A 549 20.53 10.29 -19.19
N HIS A 550 19.32 10.83 -19.06
CA HIS A 550 18.24 10.26 -18.25
C HIS A 550 17.04 9.86 -19.11
N VAL A 551 16.38 8.78 -18.71
CA VAL A 551 15.12 8.30 -19.28
C VAL A 551 14.06 8.37 -18.19
N VAL A 552 12.88 8.91 -18.52
CA VAL A 552 11.76 9.07 -17.60
C VAL A 552 10.56 8.27 -18.13
N LYS A 553 9.96 7.44 -17.29
CA LYS A 553 8.84 6.55 -17.64
C LYS A 553 7.76 6.58 -16.58
N PHE A 554 6.49 6.52 -16.99
CA PHE A 554 5.30 6.50 -16.13
C PHE A 554 4.56 5.15 -16.26
N GLY A 555 4.07 4.57 -15.16
CA GLY A 555 3.34 3.29 -15.16
C GLY A 555 4.16 2.15 -14.56
N VAL A 556 3.67 0.92 -14.71
CA VAL A 556 4.30 -0.29 -14.14
C VAL A 556 4.89 -1.12 -15.28
N ILE A 557 6.16 -1.53 -15.15
CA ILE A 557 6.86 -2.34 -16.17
C ILE A 557 6.10 -3.67 -16.38
N PRO A 558 5.76 -4.06 -17.63
CA PRO A 558 6.23 -3.53 -18.92
C PRO A 558 5.37 -2.41 -19.55
N SER A 559 4.21 -2.12 -18.98
CA SER A 559 3.24 -1.14 -19.47
C SER A 559 3.60 0.27 -19.02
N THR A 560 4.66 0.84 -19.60
CA THR A 560 5.11 2.20 -19.30
C THR A 560 4.86 3.17 -20.44
N ILE A 561 4.53 4.41 -20.10
CA ILE A 561 4.46 5.57 -20.98
C ILE A 561 5.79 6.30 -20.92
N ASP A 562 6.44 6.48 -22.08
CA ASP A 562 7.70 7.21 -22.16
C ASP A 562 7.48 8.72 -22.10
N CYS A 563 8.27 9.40 -21.28
CA CYS A 563 8.35 10.85 -21.28
C CYS A 563 9.49 11.29 -22.20
N ILE A 564 9.15 12.03 -23.25
CA ILE A 564 10.07 12.43 -24.31
C ILE A 564 10.61 13.85 -24.02
N ASN A 565 11.69 14.25 -24.70
CA ASN A 565 12.29 15.59 -24.56
C ASN A 565 12.71 15.91 -23.12
N VAL A 566 13.29 14.91 -22.44
CA VAL A 566 13.76 15.03 -21.06
C VAL A 566 14.84 16.11 -20.97
N ARG A 567 14.62 17.11 -20.12
CA ARG A 567 15.61 18.12 -19.73
C ARG A 567 15.83 18.04 -18.23
N VAL A 568 17.09 18.03 -17.83
CA VAL A 568 17.50 17.81 -16.45
C VAL A 568 18.33 19.01 -15.98
N THR A 569 18.05 19.46 -14.76
CA THR A 569 18.89 20.35 -13.95
C THR A 569 19.10 19.67 -12.61
N TYR A 570 20.02 20.15 -11.77
CA TYR A 570 20.31 19.51 -10.48
C TYR A 570 19.09 19.29 -9.58
N THR A 571 18.07 20.13 -9.69
CA THR A 571 16.89 20.13 -8.82
C THR A 571 15.58 19.89 -9.57
N GLN A 572 15.63 19.60 -10.88
CA GLN A 572 14.42 19.48 -11.68
C GLN A 572 14.61 18.57 -12.89
N VAL A 573 13.64 17.68 -13.11
CA VAL A 573 13.49 16.93 -14.37
C VAL A 573 12.21 17.40 -15.04
N SER A 574 12.31 17.83 -16.29
CA SER A 574 11.16 18.19 -17.11
C SER A 574 11.09 17.33 -18.36
N CYS A 575 9.89 16.97 -18.78
CA CYS A 575 9.68 16.12 -19.96
C CYS A 575 8.25 16.27 -20.51
N GLN A 576 7.98 15.65 -21.65
CA GLN A 576 6.75 15.81 -22.41
C GLN A 576 6.11 14.44 -22.68
N ILE A 577 4.82 14.31 -22.38
CA ILE A 577 4.02 13.13 -22.70
C ILE A 577 3.03 13.49 -23.81
N PHE A 578 3.12 12.78 -24.95
CA PHE A 578 2.27 13.00 -26.12
C PHE A 578 1.04 12.06 -26.16
N THR A 579 0.97 11.09 -25.26
CA THR A 579 -0.20 10.22 -25.09
C THR A 579 -1.15 10.77 -24.03
N LYS A 580 -2.46 10.57 -24.21
CA LYS A 580 -3.46 10.91 -23.19
C LYS A 580 -3.21 10.08 -21.93
N ILE A 581 -3.22 10.72 -20.77
CA ILE A 581 -3.06 10.12 -19.44
C ILE A 581 -4.13 10.73 -18.52
N ASP A 582 -4.75 9.91 -17.67
CA ASP A 582 -5.81 10.38 -16.76
C ASP A 582 -5.21 10.86 -15.43
N ALA A 583 -5.95 11.69 -14.69
CA ALA A 583 -5.53 12.09 -13.34
C ALA A 583 -5.48 10.87 -12.41
N GLY A 584 -4.40 10.73 -11.64
CA GLY A 584 -4.20 9.55 -10.81
C GLY A 584 -2.78 9.42 -10.26
N THR A 585 -2.53 8.35 -9.51
CA THR A 585 -1.19 8.02 -9.00
C THR A 585 -0.49 7.07 -9.95
N TYR A 586 0.68 7.46 -10.44
CA TYR A 586 1.51 6.68 -11.36
C TYR A 586 2.87 6.38 -10.71
N MET A 587 3.38 5.18 -10.92
CA MET A 587 4.77 4.89 -10.62
C MET A 587 5.66 5.54 -11.68
N VAL A 588 6.64 6.33 -11.28
CA VAL A 588 7.53 7.06 -12.18
C VAL A 588 8.95 6.63 -11.95
N TYR A 589 9.61 6.19 -13.02
CA TYR A 589 11.00 5.78 -13.05
C TYR A 589 11.83 6.85 -13.73
N ILE A 590 12.88 7.29 -13.05
CA ILE A 590 13.95 8.12 -13.63
C ILE A 590 15.21 7.26 -13.57
N GLN A 591 15.83 7.03 -14.72
CA GLN A 591 17.00 6.15 -14.85
C GLN A 591 18.08 6.76 -15.73
N ASN A 592 19.32 6.45 -15.41
CA ASN A 592 20.50 6.68 -16.25
C ASN A 592 21.26 5.33 -16.39
N PRO A 593 22.38 5.26 -17.13
CA PRO A 593 23.11 4.00 -17.32
C PRO A 593 23.63 3.33 -16.03
N TYR A 594 23.67 4.05 -14.91
CA TYR A 594 24.28 3.62 -13.66
C TYR A 594 23.28 3.53 -12.49
N ALA A 595 22.11 4.17 -12.57
CA ALA A 595 21.12 4.20 -11.51
C ALA A 595 19.67 4.23 -12.03
N ILE A 596 18.76 3.62 -11.28
CA ILE A 596 17.30 3.69 -11.49
C ILE A 596 16.58 3.96 -10.17
N THR A 597 15.72 4.97 -10.15
CA THR A 597 14.89 5.29 -8.99
C THR A 597 13.44 5.40 -9.41
N GLY A 598 12.55 4.75 -8.64
CA GLY A 598 11.11 4.76 -8.87
C GLY A 598 10.32 5.31 -7.69
N LYS A 599 9.32 6.16 -7.93
CA LYS A 599 8.39 6.68 -6.90
C LYS A 599 6.96 6.82 -7.41
N ASN A 600 5.99 6.68 -6.51
CA ASN A 600 4.59 6.98 -6.80
C ASN A 600 4.39 8.51 -6.84
N LEU A 601 3.94 9.03 -7.98
CA LEU A 601 3.63 10.43 -8.19
C LEU A 601 2.13 10.59 -8.45
N LYS A 602 1.50 11.56 -7.77
CA LYS A 602 0.10 11.91 -8.02
C LYS A 602 0.05 13.00 -9.10
N LEU A 603 -0.40 12.63 -10.29
CA LEU A 603 -0.65 13.57 -11.37
C LEU A 603 -2.01 14.23 -11.14
N ALA A 604 -1.98 15.47 -10.63
CA ALA A 604 -3.12 16.37 -10.62
C ALA A 604 -3.20 17.07 -12.00
N ILE A 605 -3.85 16.41 -12.94
CA ILE A 605 -4.19 17.06 -14.21
C ILE A 605 -5.28 18.09 -13.88
N GLY A 606 -5.07 19.36 -14.26
CA GLY A 606 -6.11 20.39 -14.13
C GLY A 606 -7.42 19.87 -14.71
N ALA A 607 -8.53 20.18 -14.03
CA ALA A 607 -9.85 19.58 -14.27
C ALA A 607 -10.14 19.32 -15.76
N PRO A 608 -10.77 18.18 -16.11
CA PRO A 608 -11.20 17.91 -17.48
C PRO A 608 -11.98 19.12 -17.99
N TYR A 609 -11.71 19.53 -19.23
CA TYR A 609 -12.27 20.71 -19.85
C TYR A 609 -13.81 20.76 -19.68
N ASN A 610 -14.32 21.67 -18.84
CA ASN A 610 -15.77 21.93 -18.67
C ASN A 610 -16.34 22.82 -19.79
N TYR A 611 -15.77 22.76 -20.98
CA TYR A 611 -16.15 23.53 -22.16
C TYR A 611 -15.88 22.68 -23.42
N PRO A 612 -16.54 22.95 -24.56
CA PRO A 612 -17.53 24.00 -24.80
C PRO A 612 -18.92 23.67 -24.23
N VAL A 613 -19.54 24.62 -23.53
CA VAL A 613 -20.97 24.61 -23.19
C VAL A 613 -21.68 25.55 -24.15
N VAL A 614 -22.65 25.06 -24.92
CA VAL A 614 -23.43 25.90 -25.85
C VAL A 614 -24.83 26.06 -25.31
N SER A 615 -25.19 27.31 -24.99
CA SER A 615 -26.48 27.66 -24.40
C SER A 615 -27.51 28.13 -25.43
N SER A 616 -27.11 28.76 -26.52
CA SER A 616 -28.04 29.18 -27.58
C SER A 616 -27.32 29.27 -28.92
N ALA A 617 -28.05 29.01 -30.00
CA ALA A 617 -27.58 29.15 -31.37
C ALA A 617 -28.57 29.95 -32.23
N GLN A 618 -28.07 30.86 -33.07
CA GLN A 618 -28.89 31.61 -34.01
C GLN A 618 -28.18 31.81 -35.36
N LEU A 619 -28.99 31.94 -36.42
CA LEU A 619 -28.53 32.31 -37.76
C LEU A 619 -28.87 33.78 -38.03
N SER A 620 -27.97 34.49 -38.72
CA SER A 620 -28.26 35.84 -39.21
C SER A 620 -29.41 35.83 -40.21
N THR A 621 -30.04 36.99 -40.47
CA THR A 621 -31.22 37.13 -41.34
C THR A 621 -31.02 36.62 -42.77
N ASN A 622 -29.77 36.53 -43.24
CA ASN A 622 -29.41 36.01 -44.57
C ASN A 622 -28.82 34.59 -44.52
N ALA A 623 -28.88 33.93 -43.36
CA ALA A 623 -28.27 32.63 -43.08
C ALA A 623 -26.77 32.51 -43.40
N SER A 624 -26.06 33.65 -43.45
CA SER A 624 -24.63 33.73 -43.81
C SER A 624 -23.69 33.66 -42.61
N GLN A 625 -24.22 33.79 -41.39
CA GLN A 625 -23.44 33.81 -40.16
C GLN A 625 -24.17 33.02 -39.06
N LEU A 626 -23.44 32.08 -38.44
CA LEU A 626 -23.84 31.37 -37.24
C LEU A 626 -23.27 32.09 -36.01
N GLU A 627 -24.11 32.29 -35.00
CA GLU A 627 -23.72 32.82 -33.70
C GLU A 627 -24.10 31.82 -32.60
N LEU A 628 -23.11 31.42 -31.81
CA LEU A 628 -23.24 30.54 -30.66
C LEU A 628 -22.87 31.31 -29.39
N PHE A 629 -23.67 31.14 -28.34
CA PHE A 629 -23.42 31.73 -27.03
C PHE A 629 -23.35 30.64 -25.97
N GLY A 630 -22.45 30.80 -25.00
CA GLY A 630 -22.27 29.80 -23.95
C GLY A 630 -20.98 30.04 -23.17
N TYR A 631 -20.26 28.97 -22.83
CA TYR A 631 -18.95 29.05 -22.20
C TYR A 631 -17.93 28.23 -23.01
N PHE A 632 -16.93 28.90 -23.57
CA PHE A 632 -15.94 28.31 -24.47
C PHE A 632 -14.53 28.26 -23.85
N GLY A 633 -14.40 28.45 -22.53
CA GLY A 633 -13.12 28.54 -21.83
C GLY A 633 -12.66 29.99 -21.61
N GLU A 634 -11.71 30.24 -20.71
CA GLU A 634 -11.26 31.61 -20.39
C GLU A 634 -10.52 32.28 -21.56
N THR A 635 -9.70 31.51 -22.29
CA THR A 635 -8.91 31.99 -23.42
C THR A 635 -8.92 30.94 -24.56
N PRO A 636 -10.06 30.74 -25.24
CA PRO A 636 -10.15 29.75 -26.32
C PRO A 636 -9.25 30.12 -27.49
N ALA A 637 -8.50 29.15 -28.00
CA ALA A 637 -7.54 29.39 -29.07
C ALA A 637 -8.02 28.82 -30.43
N LEU A 638 -8.79 27.73 -30.42
CA LEU A 638 -9.28 27.07 -31.63
C LEU A 638 -10.77 26.79 -31.54
N ALA A 639 -11.48 26.98 -32.64
CA ALA A 639 -12.86 26.56 -32.80
C ALA A 639 -13.05 25.90 -34.16
N GLU A 640 -13.72 24.75 -34.17
CA GLU A 640 -14.19 24.09 -35.38
C GLU A 640 -15.67 23.80 -35.20
N ILE A 641 -16.49 24.25 -36.15
CA ILE A 641 -17.92 23.95 -36.18
C ILE A 641 -18.22 23.19 -37.46
N SER A 642 -18.90 22.06 -37.32
CA SER A 642 -19.46 21.31 -38.45
C SER A 642 -20.95 21.05 -38.26
N PHE A 643 -21.69 21.16 -39.35
CA PHE A 643 -23.12 20.83 -39.42
C PHE A 643 -23.27 19.40 -39.95
N ASN A 644 -24.07 18.58 -39.26
CA ASN A 644 -24.25 17.14 -39.56
C ASN A 644 -22.93 16.43 -39.90
N GLN A 645 -21.85 16.78 -39.18
CA GLN A 645 -20.49 16.24 -39.32
C GLN A 645 -19.86 16.38 -40.72
N THR A 646 -20.44 17.14 -41.65
CA THR A 646 -20.06 17.13 -43.07
C THR A 646 -19.83 18.52 -43.67
N ILE A 647 -20.57 19.54 -43.21
CA ILE A 647 -20.45 20.91 -43.71
C ILE A 647 -19.67 21.72 -42.68
N GLY A 648 -18.47 22.19 -43.03
CA GLY A 648 -17.64 23.03 -42.15
C GLY A 648 -17.99 24.52 -42.22
N CYS A 649 -17.74 25.23 -41.12
CA CYS A 649 -17.79 26.69 -41.03
C CYS A 649 -16.46 27.35 -41.42
N ASN A 650 -16.51 28.59 -41.91
CA ASN A 650 -15.34 29.40 -42.22
C ASN A 650 -15.26 30.66 -41.33
N SER A 651 -14.08 31.26 -41.19
CA SER A 651 -13.88 32.56 -40.50
C SER A 651 -14.47 32.64 -39.09
N TYR A 652 -13.69 32.18 -38.09
CA TYR A 652 -14.13 32.14 -36.70
C TYR A 652 -13.82 33.44 -35.94
N HIS A 653 -14.75 33.84 -35.08
CA HIS A 653 -14.51 34.79 -34.00
C HIS A 653 -14.92 34.13 -32.69
N ILE A 654 -13.97 33.92 -31.78
CA ILE A 654 -14.19 33.24 -30.50
C ILE A 654 -13.70 34.09 -29.33
N ASN A 655 -14.48 34.12 -28.26
CA ASN A 655 -14.08 34.56 -26.93
C ASN A 655 -14.71 33.62 -25.89
N SER A 656 -14.54 33.93 -24.60
CA SER A 656 -14.99 33.04 -23.52
C SER A 656 -16.49 32.75 -23.48
N SER A 657 -17.33 33.60 -24.07
CA SER A 657 -18.79 33.49 -24.03
C SER A 657 -19.50 33.48 -25.39
N TYR A 658 -18.75 33.66 -26.47
CA TYR A 658 -19.27 33.88 -27.80
C TYR A 658 -18.38 33.24 -28.86
N LEU A 659 -19.02 32.53 -29.78
CA LEU A 659 -18.38 31.89 -30.92
C LEU A 659 -19.24 32.14 -32.17
N SER A 660 -18.66 32.72 -33.21
CA SER A 660 -19.35 32.90 -34.49
C SER A 660 -18.53 32.45 -35.67
N CYS A 661 -19.20 31.99 -36.73
CA CYS A 661 -18.57 31.62 -38.00
C CYS A 661 -19.44 32.01 -39.20
N THR A 662 -18.82 32.15 -40.36
CA THR A 662 -19.52 32.33 -41.64
C THR A 662 -19.85 30.99 -42.27
N ILE A 663 -21.04 30.92 -42.86
CA ILE A 663 -21.56 29.73 -43.49
C ILE A 663 -21.84 30.03 -44.96
N ASP A 664 -21.71 29.01 -45.80
CA ASP A 664 -22.16 29.05 -47.18
C ASP A 664 -23.61 28.54 -47.25
N PRO A 665 -24.62 29.43 -47.34
CA PRO A 665 -26.02 29.05 -47.33
C PRO A 665 -26.40 28.16 -48.52
N THR A 666 -25.61 28.13 -49.61
CA THR A 666 -25.88 27.26 -50.78
C THR A 666 -25.72 25.77 -50.48
N LYS A 667 -25.04 25.43 -49.38
CA LYS A 667 -24.84 24.04 -48.95
C LYS A 667 -26.04 23.45 -48.23
N PHE A 668 -27.02 24.27 -47.83
CA PHE A 668 -28.27 23.80 -47.23
C PHE A 668 -29.37 23.71 -48.28
N GLN A 669 -29.59 22.51 -48.83
CA GLN A 669 -30.57 22.28 -49.89
C GLN A 669 -31.96 21.90 -49.37
N THR A 670 -32.06 21.45 -48.12
CA THR A 670 -33.31 20.99 -47.50
C THR A 670 -33.57 21.74 -46.20
N PRO A 671 -34.77 22.32 -46.00
CA PRO A 671 -35.15 22.91 -44.72
C PRO A 671 -35.31 21.81 -43.65
N GLY A 672 -35.13 22.19 -42.39
CA GLY A 672 -35.29 21.27 -41.26
C GLY A 672 -34.30 21.49 -40.11
N PRO A 673 -34.43 20.73 -39.01
CA PRO A 673 -33.52 20.79 -37.88
C PRO A 673 -32.14 20.23 -38.24
N ILE A 674 -31.08 20.80 -37.66
CA ILE A 674 -29.70 20.42 -37.95
C ILE A 674 -28.88 20.24 -36.66
N SER A 675 -28.04 19.20 -36.62
CA SER A 675 -27.12 18.95 -35.51
C SER A 675 -25.80 19.69 -35.73
N LEU A 676 -25.26 20.26 -34.65
CA LEU A 676 -23.98 20.96 -34.62
C LEU A 676 -22.93 20.14 -33.87
N SER A 677 -21.75 19.98 -34.45
CA SER A 677 -20.56 19.52 -33.73
C SER A 677 -19.64 20.72 -33.51
N VAL A 678 -19.39 21.06 -32.25
CA VAL A 678 -18.56 22.19 -31.86
C VAL A 678 -17.33 21.66 -31.13
N THR A 679 -16.16 21.85 -31.72
CA THR A 679 -14.87 21.54 -31.11
C THR A 679 -14.21 22.84 -30.69
N VAL A 680 -13.85 22.97 -29.40
CA VAL A 680 -13.00 24.07 -28.91
C VAL A 680 -11.74 23.48 -28.28
N ASP A 681 -10.59 23.93 -28.76
CA ASP A 681 -9.26 23.39 -28.46
C ASP A 681 -9.12 21.88 -28.73
N SER A 682 -9.52 21.03 -27.77
CA SER A 682 -9.49 19.56 -27.87
C SER A 682 -10.75 18.88 -27.35
N SER A 683 -11.74 19.66 -26.90
CA SER A 683 -13.03 19.16 -26.40
C SER A 683 -14.10 19.35 -27.46
N ASN A 684 -14.93 18.33 -27.67
CA ASN A 684 -15.99 18.32 -28.66
C ASN A 684 -17.34 18.07 -28.00
N VAL A 685 -18.37 18.81 -28.42
CA VAL A 685 -19.77 18.55 -28.09
C VAL A 685 -20.60 18.42 -29.37
N ILE A 686 -21.51 17.43 -29.37
CA ILE A 686 -22.51 17.25 -30.42
C ILE A 686 -23.86 17.71 -29.86
N LEU A 687 -24.45 18.71 -30.50
CA LEU A 687 -25.69 19.36 -30.11
C LEU A 687 -26.76 19.01 -31.14
N ASN A 688 -27.65 18.10 -30.76
CA ASN A 688 -28.69 17.61 -31.66
C ASN A 688 -29.83 18.63 -31.79
N ASN A 689 -30.22 18.94 -33.03
CA ASN A 689 -31.37 19.79 -33.35
C ASN A 689 -31.34 21.15 -32.63
N LEU A 690 -30.19 21.81 -32.52
CA LEU A 690 -30.06 23.13 -31.87
C LEU A 690 -30.36 24.31 -32.80
N LEU A 691 -30.44 24.04 -34.11
CA LEU A 691 -30.75 25.00 -35.15
C LEU A 691 -31.81 24.44 -36.10
N TYR A 692 -32.54 25.36 -36.74
CA TYR A 692 -33.48 25.04 -37.82
C TYR A 692 -33.15 25.87 -39.06
N ILE A 693 -33.00 25.20 -40.20
CA ILE A 693 -32.82 25.85 -41.50
C ILE A 693 -34.20 26.14 -42.09
N GLN A 694 -34.52 27.42 -42.25
CA GLN A 694 -35.76 27.85 -42.91
C GLN A 694 -35.72 27.58 -44.42
N TYR A 695 -36.90 27.57 -45.06
CA TYR A 695 -36.99 27.44 -46.52
C TYR A 695 -36.15 28.50 -47.23
N PRO A 696 -35.50 28.15 -48.36
CA PRO A 696 -34.74 29.11 -49.13
C PRO A 696 -35.65 30.27 -49.57
N PRO A 697 -35.12 31.51 -49.63
CA PRO A 697 -35.89 32.72 -49.97
C PRO A 697 -36.50 32.72 -51.39
N SER A 698 -36.29 31.67 -52.18
CA SER A 698 -36.85 31.49 -53.53
C SER A 698 -38.31 31.04 -53.56
N ILE A 699 -38.89 30.63 -52.42
CA ILE A 699 -40.31 30.24 -52.31
C ILE A 699 -41.12 31.43 -51.80
N ASN A 700 -42.17 31.82 -52.54
CA ASN A 700 -43.13 32.82 -52.07
C ASN A 700 -44.03 32.18 -51.00
N LEU A 701 -43.64 32.32 -49.73
CA LEU A 701 -44.34 31.74 -48.58
C LEU A 701 -45.79 32.21 -48.47
N LYS A 702 -46.07 33.47 -48.83
CA LYS A 702 -47.44 33.99 -48.89
C LYS A 702 -48.28 33.26 -49.93
N GLN A 703 -47.73 33.00 -51.11
CA GLN A 703 -48.45 32.25 -52.16
C GLN A 703 -48.69 30.81 -51.73
N LYS A 704 -47.68 30.16 -51.13
CA LYS A 704 -47.83 28.80 -50.56
C LYS A 704 -48.97 28.75 -49.53
N CYS A 705 -49.01 29.70 -48.61
CA CYS A 705 -50.10 29.83 -47.64
C CYS A 705 -51.46 30.02 -48.32
N ILE A 706 -51.55 30.90 -49.34
CA ILE A 706 -52.79 31.13 -50.09
C ILE A 706 -53.27 29.83 -50.74
N ASP A 707 -52.36 29.08 -51.37
CA ASP A 707 -52.67 27.84 -52.08
C ASP A 707 -53.10 26.72 -51.12
N GLU A 708 -52.43 26.58 -49.98
CA GLU A 708 -52.67 25.50 -49.00
C GLU A 708 -53.89 25.74 -48.12
N THR A 709 -54.13 26.99 -47.72
CA THR A 709 -55.19 27.35 -46.77
C THR A 709 -56.41 27.98 -47.43
N GLN A 710 -56.42 28.09 -48.77
CA GLN A 710 -57.43 28.86 -49.52
C GLN A 710 -57.51 30.32 -49.02
N ASN A 711 -56.35 30.92 -48.79
CA ASN A 711 -56.19 32.21 -48.12
C ASN A 711 -56.94 32.26 -46.78
N CYS A 712 -56.52 31.40 -45.85
CA CYS A 712 -57.02 31.33 -44.48
C CYS A 712 -58.52 31.02 -44.38
N TYR A 713 -58.98 30.09 -45.22
CA TYR A 713 -60.35 29.61 -45.31
C TYR A 713 -61.40 30.75 -45.40
N GLY A 714 -61.02 31.91 -45.97
CA GLY A 714 -61.87 33.10 -46.09
C GLY A 714 -62.13 33.88 -44.79
N HIS A 715 -61.48 33.50 -43.68
CA HIS A 715 -61.64 34.11 -42.36
C HIS A 715 -60.35 34.81 -41.87
N GLY A 716 -59.45 35.13 -42.80
CA GLY A 716 -58.19 35.81 -42.54
C GLY A 716 -57.45 36.16 -43.82
N GLU A 717 -56.20 36.59 -43.69
CA GLU A 717 -55.30 36.86 -44.81
C GLU A 717 -53.91 36.29 -44.53
N CYS A 718 -53.28 35.67 -45.53
CA CYS A 718 -51.89 35.21 -45.44
C CYS A 718 -50.92 36.39 -45.44
N ASN A 719 -50.01 36.45 -44.46
CA ASN A 719 -48.94 37.43 -44.42
C ASN A 719 -47.73 37.03 -45.29
N ASP A 720 -46.74 37.91 -45.41
CA ASP A 720 -45.56 37.67 -46.24
C ASP A 720 -44.65 36.53 -45.71
N GLN A 721 -44.88 36.06 -44.48
CA GLN A 721 -44.20 34.93 -43.86
C GLN A 721 -44.95 33.61 -44.08
N GLY A 722 -46.07 33.62 -44.83
CA GLY A 722 -46.89 32.43 -45.07
C GLY A 722 -47.77 32.03 -43.88
N ILE A 723 -48.06 32.96 -42.97
CA ILE A 723 -48.87 32.73 -41.77
C ILE A 723 -50.25 33.36 -41.95
N CYS A 724 -51.29 32.63 -41.53
CA CYS A 724 -52.66 33.12 -41.54
C CYS A 724 -52.94 34.13 -40.41
N ILE A 725 -53.25 35.37 -40.77
CA ILE A 725 -53.74 36.39 -39.84
C ILE A 725 -55.27 36.28 -39.76
N CYS A 726 -55.75 35.63 -38.70
CA CYS A 726 -57.18 35.39 -38.51
C CYS A 726 -57.95 36.61 -38.03
N GLN A 727 -59.19 36.73 -38.52
CA GLN A 727 -60.19 37.62 -37.97
C GLN A 727 -60.54 37.20 -36.53
N GLN A 728 -61.03 38.14 -35.72
CA GLN A 728 -61.34 37.90 -34.32
C GLN A 728 -62.33 36.73 -34.15
N GLY A 729 -61.96 35.76 -33.32
CA GLY A 729 -62.77 34.58 -33.03
C GLY A 729 -62.47 33.35 -33.89
N TYR A 730 -61.49 33.40 -34.80
CA TYR A 730 -61.04 32.26 -35.60
C TYR A 730 -59.59 31.85 -35.29
N GLN A 731 -59.30 30.55 -35.37
CA GLN A 731 -57.97 29.93 -35.17
C GLN A 731 -57.79 28.69 -36.08
N ASP A 732 -56.65 27.99 -35.95
CA ASP A 732 -56.25 26.83 -36.78
C ASP A 732 -56.24 27.18 -38.27
N ASN A 733 -55.32 28.05 -38.69
CA ASN A 733 -55.28 28.69 -40.00
C ASN A 733 -56.59 29.42 -40.37
N CYS A 734 -57.32 29.87 -39.35
CA CYS A 734 -58.62 30.53 -39.43
C CYS A 734 -59.76 29.61 -39.90
N LYS A 735 -59.53 28.29 -39.87
CA LYS A 735 -60.53 27.28 -40.22
C LYS A 735 -61.64 27.19 -39.18
N LEU A 736 -61.31 27.29 -37.89
CA LEU A 736 -62.24 26.98 -36.80
C LEU A 736 -62.53 28.19 -35.93
N LYS A 737 -63.75 28.25 -35.38
CA LYS A 737 -64.17 29.32 -34.47
C LYS A 737 -63.82 28.97 -33.03
N VAL A 738 -63.46 29.94 -32.21
CA VAL A 738 -63.22 29.75 -30.77
C VAL A 738 -64.53 29.43 -30.05
N GLU A 739 -64.53 28.44 -29.15
CA GLU A 739 -65.71 28.05 -28.37
C GLU A 739 -66.02 29.09 -27.28
N PRO A 740 -67.21 29.72 -27.28
CA PRO A 740 -67.57 30.71 -26.28
C PRO A 740 -67.88 30.14 -24.89
N ASN A 741 -68.29 28.86 -24.77
CA ASN A 741 -68.76 28.27 -23.50
C ASN A 741 -67.71 27.43 -22.77
N VAL A 742 -66.46 27.89 -22.72
CA VAL A 742 -65.39 27.19 -21.98
C VAL A 742 -65.16 27.83 -20.64
N THR A 743 -65.16 27.00 -19.59
CA THR A 743 -64.80 27.44 -18.24
C THR A 743 -63.42 26.91 -17.86
N PHE A 744 -62.57 27.79 -17.33
CA PHE A 744 -61.26 27.42 -16.81
C PHE A 744 -61.40 26.98 -15.34
N VAL A 745 -60.99 25.75 -15.05
CA VAL A 745 -60.98 25.22 -13.69
C VAL A 745 -59.60 25.40 -13.09
N LYS A 746 -59.53 26.23 -12.04
CA LYS A 746 -58.28 26.52 -11.31
C LYS A 746 -57.87 25.29 -10.49
N ASN A 747 -56.65 24.79 -10.68
CA ASN A 747 -56.08 23.73 -9.86
C ASN A 747 -55.18 24.36 -8.77
N GLU A 748 -55.50 24.10 -7.49
CA GLU A 748 -54.79 24.74 -6.36
C GLU A 748 -53.57 23.94 -5.89
N THR A 749 -53.26 22.80 -6.52
CA THR A 749 -52.25 21.84 -6.03
C THR A 749 -51.18 21.47 -7.05
N GLN A 750 -51.48 21.54 -8.35
CA GLN A 750 -50.58 21.15 -9.44
C GLN A 750 -50.77 22.06 -10.65
N PRO A 751 -49.74 22.28 -11.48
CA PRO A 751 -49.79 23.11 -12.69
C PRO A 751 -50.53 22.38 -13.83
N THR A 752 -51.83 22.15 -13.61
CA THR A 752 -52.72 21.49 -14.56
C THR A 752 -53.70 22.51 -15.12
N ALA A 753 -53.59 22.77 -16.43
CA ALA A 753 -54.56 23.56 -17.18
C ALA A 753 -55.78 22.69 -17.47
N THR A 754 -56.95 23.07 -16.92
CA THR A 754 -58.19 22.31 -17.06
C THR A 754 -59.27 23.13 -17.74
N PHE A 755 -59.75 22.67 -18.90
CA PHE A 755 -60.91 23.24 -19.58
C PHE A 755 -62.14 22.35 -19.37
N GLN A 756 -63.25 22.94 -18.92
CA GLN A 756 -64.53 22.25 -18.73
C GLN A 756 -65.59 22.81 -19.69
N LEU A 757 -66.25 21.90 -20.44
CA LEU A 757 -67.38 22.19 -21.33
C LEU A 757 -68.67 21.58 -20.76
N ASN A 758 -69.70 22.42 -20.57
CA ASN A 758 -71.08 22.03 -20.27
C ASN A 758 -71.23 20.82 -19.31
N ASP A 759 -70.45 20.77 -18.24
CA ASP A 759 -70.40 19.74 -17.18
C ASP A 759 -70.08 18.28 -17.55
N ASP A 760 -69.94 17.94 -18.84
CA ASP A 760 -69.75 16.54 -19.30
C ASP A 760 -68.30 16.16 -19.68
N TYR A 761 -67.39 17.13 -19.91
CA TYR A 761 -65.99 16.82 -20.24
C TYR A 761 -64.97 17.80 -19.65
N LYS A 762 -63.81 17.25 -19.24
CA LYS A 762 -62.61 17.96 -18.79
C LYS A 762 -61.41 17.60 -19.67
N PHE A 763 -60.80 18.60 -20.30
CA PHE A 763 -59.48 18.47 -20.91
C PHE A 763 -58.42 18.93 -19.91
N GLU A 764 -57.43 18.09 -19.64
CA GLU A 764 -56.34 18.37 -18.71
C GLU A 764 -54.99 18.36 -19.44
N PHE A 765 -54.18 19.39 -19.19
CA PHE A 765 -52.81 19.48 -19.67
C PHE A 765 -51.90 19.85 -18.49
N SER A 766 -50.99 18.95 -18.12
CA SER A 766 -50.20 19.07 -16.89
C SER A 766 -48.71 18.85 -17.12
N MET A 767 -47.88 19.67 -16.48
CA MET A 767 -46.43 19.43 -16.39
C MET A 767 -46.15 18.30 -15.39
N VAL A 768 -45.33 17.31 -15.77
CA VAL A 768 -45.12 16.08 -14.96
C VAL A 768 -43.66 15.83 -14.57
N SER A 769 -42.70 16.19 -15.42
CA SER A 769 -41.27 16.01 -15.12
C SER A 769 -40.36 16.95 -15.93
N ILE A 770 -39.12 17.09 -15.44
CA ILE A 770 -37.99 17.65 -16.19
C ILE A 770 -36.90 16.59 -16.23
N GLU A 771 -36.37 16.32 -17.43
CA GLU A 771 -35.38 15.28 -17.70
C GLU A 771 -34.10 15.91 -18.25
N GLU A 772 -32.94 15.49 -17.76
CA GLU A 772 -31.64 15.77 -18.35
C GLU A 772 -31.27 14.61 -19.26
N ILE A 773 -30.92 14.91 -20.51
CA ILE A 773 -30.74 13.95 -21.59
C ILE A 773 -29.36 14.10 -22.20
N ASP A 774 -28.69 12.99 -22.52
CA ASP A 774 -27.39 12.98 -23.22
C ASP A 774 -27.52 13.05 -24.75
N SER A 775 -26.38 13.07 -25.45
CA SER A 775 -26.31 13.10 -26.92
C SER A 775 -26.93 11.88 -27.61
N ASP A 776 -27.09 10.76 -26.89
CA ASP A 776 -27.68 9.51 -27.37
C ASP A 776 -29.17 9.39 -27.01
N ASN A 777 -29.78 10.46 -26.50
CA ASN A 777 -31.16 10.54 -26.01
C ASN A 777 -31.47 9.68 -24.75
N ASN A 778 -30.46 9.32 -23.96
CA ASN A 778 -30.70 8.64 -22.68
C ASN A 778 -30.97 9.66 -21.56
N ILE A 779 -31.84 9.31 -20.63
CA ILE A 779 -32.13 10.12 -19.44
C ILE A 779 -31.00 9.94 -18.42
N VAL A 780 -30.24 11.01 -18.16
CA VAL A 780 -29.13 11.08 -17.20
C VAL A 780 -29.63 11.48 -15.80
N SER A 781 -30.67 12.32 -15.75
CA SER A 781 -31.30 12.77 -14.50
C SER A 781 -32.78 13.07 -14.74
N GLN A 782 -33.64 12.85 -13.75
CA GLN A 782 -35.08 13.14 -13.86
C GLN A 782 -35.60 13.73 -12.55
N LEU A 783 -36.39 14.80 -12.66
CA LEU A 783 -37.11 15.43 -11.56
C LEU A 783 -38.62 15.37 -11.83
N ILE A 784 -39.33 14.60 -11.01
CA ILE A 784 -40.80 14.52 -11.05
C ILE A 784 -41.39 15.73 -10.33
N THR A 785 -42.36 16.41 -10.93
CA THR A 785 -42.89 17.68 -10.42
C THR A 785 -44.20 17.48 -9.64
N ASN A 786 -44.12 16.94 -8.42
CA ASN A 786 -45.29 16.57 -7.61
C ASN A 786 -45.62 17.52 -6.45
N ASN A 787 -44.73 18.44 -6.07
CA ASN A 787 -44.86 19.24 -4.85
C ASN A 787 -44.81 20.76 -5.12
N TRP A 788 -45.96 21.34 -5.44
CA TRP A 788 -46.09 22.73 -5.86
C TRP A 788 -46.72 23.61 -4.79
N THR A 789 -46.24 24.86 -4.72
CA THR A 789 -46.90 25.95 -3.99
C THR A 789 -47.52 26.92 -4.99
N VAL A 790 -48.78 27.29 -4.79
CA VAL A 790 -49.56 28.12 -5.73
C VAL A 790 -49.74 29.53 -5.16
N SER A 791 -49.60 30.52 -6.02
CA SER A 791 -49.95 31.92 -5.75
C SER A 791 -50.86 32.47 -6.85
N TYR A 792 -51.81 33.32 -6.45
CA TYR A 792 -52.83 33.87 -7.33
C TYR A 792 -52.59 35.36 -7.54
N ASP A 793 -52.57 35.78 -8.80
CA ASP A 793 -52.47 37.19 -9.19
C ASP A 793 -53.76 37.58 -9.93
N ASN A 794 -54.73 38.15 -9.20
CA ASN A 794 -56.00 38.64 -9.72
C ASN A 794 -55.97 40.16 -10.03
N SER A 795 -54.80 40.72 -10.37
CA SER A 795 -54.64 42.17 -10.56
C SER A 795 -55.41 42.76 -11.76
N THR A 796 -55.91 41.92 -12.68
CA THR A 796 -56.67 42.38 -13.87
C THR A 796 -57.95 41.58 -14.07
N THR A 797 -59.03 42.23 -14.52
CA THR A 797 -60.32 41.56 -14.83
C THR A 797 -60.27 40.76 -16.14
N SER A 798 -59.24 40.95 -16.96
CA SER A 798 -59.08 40.36 -18.28
C SER A 798 -58.33 39.03 -18.30
N VAL A 799 -57.57 38.71 -17.24
CA VAL A 799 -56.69 37.53 -17.17
C VAL A 799 -56.70 36.94 -15.76
N ASP A 800 -56.95 35.64 -15.65
CA ASP A 800 -56.72 34.87 -14.43
C ASP A 800 -55.30 34.29 -14.47
N ARG A 801 -54.43 34.66 -13.52
CA ARG A 801 -53.02 34.24 -13.49
C ARG A 801 -52.69 33.43 -12.24
N LEU A 802 -52.16 32.22 -12.45
CA LEU A 802 -51.71 31.31 -11.41
C LEU A 802 -50.23 31.03 -11.56
N VAL A 803 -49.46 31.21 -10.49
CA VAL A 803 -48.02 30.97 -10.45
C VAL A 803 -47.72 29.83 -9.49
N TYR A 804 -47.22 28.73 -10.04
CA TYR A 804 -46.81 27.51 -9.34
C TYR A 804 -45.29 27.54 -9.16
N THR A 805 -44.81 27.31 -7.95
CA THR A 805 -43.38 27.17 -7.66
C THR A 805 -43.12 25.79 -7.06
N LEU A 806 -42.20 25.03 -7.65
CA LEU A 806 -41.87 23.69 -7.16
C LEU A 806 -40.99 23.80 -5.91
N SER A 807 -41.30 23.02 -4.88
CA SER A 807 -40.44 22.94 -3.70
C SER A 807 -39.08 22.32 -4.05
N PRO A 808 -37.95 22.78 -3.47
CA PRO A 808 -36.62 22.24 -3.75
C PRO A 808 -36.56 20.74 -3.50
N SER A 809 -35.93 19.99 -4.40
CA SER A 809 -35.72 18.55 -4.24
C SER A 809 -34.34 18.26 -3.63
N LEU A 810 -34.20 17.13 -2.93
CA LEU A 810 -32.89 16.67 -2.42
C LEU A 810 -31.88 16.41 -3.55
N LEU A 811 -32.35 16.07 -4.75
CA LEU A 811 -31.52 15.76 -5.92
C LEU A 811 -31.02 17.02 -6.65
N GLN A 812 -31.76 18.12 -6.54
CA GLN A 812 -31.48 19.41 -7.17
C GLN A 812 -31.80 20.53 -6.17
N PRO A 813 -30.92 20.80 -5.18
CA PRO A 813 -31.24 21.71 -4.07
C PRO A 813 -31.21 23.20 -4.45
N SER A 814 -30.49 23.55 -5.53
CA SER A 814 -30.33 24.93 -6.03
C SER A 814 -31.31 25.30 -7.14
N VAL A 815 -32.03 24.32 -7.71
CA VAL A 815 -32.93 24.56 -8.84
C VAL A 815 -34.18 25.31 -8.36
N THR A 816 -34.62 26.28 -9.15
CA THR A 816 -35.92 26.94 -8.95
C THR A 816 -36.75 26.77 -10.21
N ILE A 817 -37.90 26.12 -10.06
CA ILE A 817 -38.84 25.86 -11.15
C ILE A 817 -40.13 26.62 -10.87
N GLN A 818 -40.51 27.49 -11.79
CA GLN A 818 -41.73 28.28 -11.73
C GLN A 818 -42.54 28.07 -13.01
N THR A 819 -43.80 27.71 -12.85
CA THR A 819 -44.76 27.58 -13.96
C THR A 819 -45.88 28.59 -13.77
N THR A 820 -46.21 29.34 -14.80
CA THR A 820 -47.29 30.34 -14.80
C THR A 820 -48.37 29.89 -15.77
N ILE A 821 -49.61 29.78 -15.31
CA ILE A 821 -50.78 29.51 -16.15
C ILE A 821 -51.64 30.77 -16.19
N GLU A 822 -51.85 31.32 -17.38
CA GLU A 822 -52.65 32.53 -17.60
C GLU A 822 -53.86 32.20 -18.48
N PHE A 823 -55.07 32.34 -17.94
CA PHE A 823 -56.31 32.21 -18.70
C PHE A 823 -56.79 33.59 -19.15
N SER A 824 -56.93 33.77 -20.47
CA SER A 824 -57.29 35.06 -21.08
C SER A 824 -58.78 35.12 -21.37
N ASN A 825 -59.54 35.94 -20.64
CA ASN A 825 -60.97 36.15 -20.85
C ASN A 825 -61.28 36.99 -22.12
N ILE A 826 -60.30 37.78 -22.57
CA ILE A 826 -60.35 38.58 -23.79
C ILE A 826 -59.10 38.34 -24.63
N SER A 827 -59.21 38.54 -25.95
CA SER A 827 -58.05 38.47 -26.84
C SER A 827 -57.04 39.57 -26.51
N ARG A 828 -55.76 39.20 -26.38
CA ARG A 828 -54.66 40.12 -26.05
C ARG A 828 -53.37 39.72 -26.75
N SER A 829 -52.47 40.68 -26.94
CA SER A 829 -51.10 40.42 -27.38
C SER A 829 -50.17 40.41 -26.17
N VAL A 830 -49.36 39.37 -26.03
CA VAL A 830 -48.41 39.15 -24.93
C VAL A 830 -47.01 39.09 -25.50
N LEU A 831 -46.06 39.73 -24.83
CA LEU A 831 -44.66 39.70 -25.23
C LEU A 831 -43.98 38.45 -24.68
N PHE A 832 -43.34 37.65 -25.54
CA PHE A 832 -42.46 36.55 -25.16
C PHE A 832 -41.05 36.83 -25.67
N GLY A 833 -40.21 37.38 -24.78
CA GLY A 833 -38.91 37.93 -25.12
C GLY A 833 -39.01 39.09 -26.12
N ASP A 834 -38.53 38.91 -27.34
CA ASP A 834 -38.61 39.87 -28.45
C ASP A 834 -39.83 39.70 -29.37
N THR A 835 -40.62 38.62 -29.17
CA THR A 835 -41.69 38.23 -30.09
C THR A 835 -43.07 38.54 -29.49
N LEU A 836 -43.93 39.23 -30.23
CA LEU A 836 -45.30 39.51 -29.80
C LEU A 836 -46.21 38.34 -30.19
N LEU A 837 -46.76 37.66 -29.18
CA LEU A 837 -47.67 36.53 -29.34
C LEU A 837 -49.12 36.99 -29.19
N ASN A 838 -49.99 36.60 -30.13
CA ASN A 838 -51.42 36.84 -30.02
C ASN A 838 -52.11 35.68 -29.31
N VAL A 839 -52.78 35.98 -28.20
CA VAL A 839 -53.50 35.03 -27.35
C VAL A 839 -54.99 35.37 -27.45
N SER A 840 -55.82 34.43 -27.92
CA SER A 840 -57.26 34.68 -28.12
C SER A 840 -58.05 34.69 -26.80
N ALA A 841 -59.29 35.15 -26.84
CA ALA A 841 -60.20 34.97 -25.70
C ALA A 841 -60.44 33.47 -25.45
N ASN A 842 -60.73 33.08 -24.21
CA ASN A 842 -60.96 31.70 -23.77
C ASN A 842 -59.77 30.75 -24.01
N SER A 843 -58.55 31.27 -23.91
CA SER A 843 -57.31 30.48 -24.11
C SER A 843 -56.39 30.54 -22.90
N ILE A 844 -55.52 29.54 -22.77
CA ILE A 844 -54.53 29.39 -21.72
C ILE A 844 -53.13 29.59 -22.30
N LYS A 845 -52.30 30.33 -21.58
CA LYS A 845 -50.87 30.46 -21.83
C LYS A 845 -50.10 29.82 -20.67
N ILE A 846 -49.10 28.98 -20.95
CA ILE A 846 -48.30 28.31 -19.93
C ILE A 846 -46.84 28.73 -20.07
N GLY A 847 -46.33 29.54 -19.15
CA GLY A 847 -44.91 29.87 -19.08
C GLY A 847 -44.17 28.95 -18.10
N VAL A 848 -43.08 28.33 -18.50
CA VAL A 848 -42.20 27.53 -17.62
C VAL A 848 -40.83 28.18 -17.55
N ASN A 849 -40.36 28.47 -16.33
CA ASN A 849 -39.04 29.01 -16.05
C ASN A 849 -38.26 28.06 -15.14
N VAL A 850 -37.14 27.54 -15.65
CA VAL A 850 -36.22 26.66 -14.92
C VAL A 850 -34.91 27.41 -14.72
N THR A 851 -34.52 27.64 -13.48
CA THR A 851 -33.27 28.34 -13.16
C THR A 851 -32.37 27.50 -12.27
N ASN A 852 -31.06 27.62 -12.46
CA ASN A 852 -30.00 26.96 -11.69
C ASN A 852 -30.09 25.42 -11.68
N TRP A 853 -30.43 24.81 -12.82
CA TRP A 853 -30.30 23.36 -12.99
C TRP A 853 -28.83 22.96 -12.92
N ASN A 854 -28.50 22.00 -12.06
CA ASN A 854 -27.15 21.48 -11.93
C ASN A 854 -26.97 20.28 -12.89
N PHE A 855 -26.40 20.54 -14.07
CA PHE A 855 -26.13 19.52 -15.09
C PHE A 855 -25.04 18.54 -14.62
N GLN A 856 -25.23 17.24 -14.87
CA GLN A 856 -24.26 16.21 -14.54
C GLN A 856 -23.08 16.17 -15.52
N SER A 857 -23.28 16.69 -16.73
CA SER A 857 -22.28 16.75 -17.80
C SER A 857 -22.46 18.02 -18.63
N PHE A 858 -21.41 18.51 -19.28
CA PHE A 858 -21.52 19.61 -20.27
C PHE A 858 -22.08 19.14 -21.62
N LEU A 859 -22.29 17.83 -21.78
CA LEU A 859 -22.78 17.19 -23.00
C LEU A 859 -24.31 16.93 -23.01
N THR A 860 -25.03 17.31 -21.95
CA THR A 860 -26.46 17.03 -21.77
C THR A 860 -27.35 18.24 -22.04
N HIS A 861 -28.65 18.06 -22.23
CA HIS A 861 -29.65 19.13 -22.37
C HIS A 861 -30.92 18.78 -21.59
N LEU A 862 -31.89 19.70 -21.45
CA LEU A 862 -33.14 19.41 -20.72
C LEU A 862 -34.31 19.10 -21.66
N ARG A 863 -35.21 18.24 -21.21
CA ARG A 863 -36.53 17.99 -21.80
C ARG A 863 -37.60 18.20 -20.73
N ILE A 864 -38.51 19.14 -20.97
CA ILE A 864 -39.66 19.39 -20.10
C ILE A 864 -40.82 18.53 -20.61
N VAL A 865 -41.42 17.73 -19.73
CA VAL A 865 -42.45 16.76 -20.09
C VAL A 865 -43.82 17.21 -19.59
N PHE A 866 -44.77 17.26 -20.53
CA PHE A 866 -46.18 17.50 -20.29
C PHE A 866 -47.00 16.25 -20.57
N SER A 867 -48.19 16.18 -19.98
CA SER A 867 -49.13 15.09 -20.17
C SER A 867 -50.55 15.59 -20.44
N THR A 868 -51.30 14.83 -21.23
CA THR A 868 -52.73 15.06 -21.48
C THR A 868 -53.47 13.73 -21.68
N THR A 869 -54.79 13.73 -21.48
CA THR A 869 -55.66 12.57 -21.67
C THR A 869 -56.35 12.62 -23.03
N LEU A 870 -56.39 11.48 -23.72
CA LEU A 870 -56.92 11.30 -25.07
C LEU A 870 -57.96 10.18 -25.11
N ASP A 871 -58.95 10.31 -25.97
CA ASP A 871 -59.88 9.26 -26.37
C ASP A 871 -59.59 8.87 -27.83
N ALA A 872 -59.11 7.64 -28.06
CA ALA A 872 -58.65 7.21 -29.38
C ALA A 872 -59.80 7.02 -30.39
N ASP A 873 -61.04 6.83 -29.92
CA ASP A 873 -62.18 6.51 -30.78
C ASP A 873 -62.83 7.79 -31.39
N GLN A 874 -62.37 8.99 -31.01
CA GLN A 874 -62.96 10.28 -31.43
C GLN A 874 -62.03 11.19 -32.26
N GLN A 875 -60.87 10.71 -32.71
CA GLN A 875 -59.86 11.50 -33.45
C GLN A 875 -60.13 11.62 -34.97
N SER A 876 -61.39 11.75 -35.38
CA SER A 876 -61.79 11.95 -36.77
C SER A 876 -62.96 12.93 -36.91
N PHE A 877 -63.04 13.60 -38.06
CA PHE A 877 -64.20 14.41 -38.44
C PHE A 877 -64.62 14.07 -39.88
N VAL A 878 -65.88 14.33 -40.22
CA VAL A 878 -66.41 14.08 -41.59
C VAL A 878 -66.45 15.41 -42.34
N GLU A 879 -65.64 15.52 -43.39
CA GLU A 879 -65.59 16.68 -44.30
C GLU A 879 -65.98 16.18 -45.70
N ASN A 880 -66.97 16.80 -46.36
CA ASN A 880 -67.43 16.37 -47.70
C ASN A 880 -67.80 14.87 -47.83
N CYS A 881 -68.48 14.30 -46.84
CA CYS A 881 -68.82 12.86 -46.77
C CYS A 881 -67.58 11.91 -46.79
N GLN A 882 -66.38 12.41 -46.41
CA GLN A 882 -65.17 11.60 -46.16
C GLN A 882 -64.69 11.76 -44.71
N GLU A 883 -64.29 10.65 -44.08
CA GLU A 883 -63.75 10.63 -42.72
C GLU A 883 -62.25 10.98 -42.74
N THR A 884 -61.88 12.12 -42.15
CA THR A 884 -60.51 12.59 -42.05
C THR A 884 -59.99 12.35 -40.63
N GLN A 885 -58.93 11.54 -40.51
CA GLN A 885 -58.21 11.31 -39.26
C GLN A 885 -57.29 12.50 -38.96
N ILE A 886 -57.35 13.03 -37.74
CA ILE A 886 -56.47 14.13 -37.32
C ILE A 886 -55.33 13.57 -36.46
N PRO A 887 -54.06 13.80 -36.84
CA PRO A 887 -52.94 13.44 -35.98
C PRO A 887 -52.97 14.28 -34.69
N ILE A 888 -52.78 13.61 -33.55
CA ILE A 888 -52.78 14.24 -32.22
C ILE A 888 -51.68 15.30 -32.12
N PHE A 889 -50.52 15.05 -32.73
CA PHE A 889 -49.40 15.97 -32.79
C PHE A 889 -48.98 16.13 -34.26
N SER A 890 -48.91 17.36 -34.75
CA SER A 890 -48.54 17.66 -36.13
C SER A 890 -47.64 18.88 -36.21
N ASP A 891 -46.61 18.80 -37.05
CA ASP A 891 -45.74 19.93 -37.36
C ASP A 891 -46.29 20.73 -38.54
N ASP A 892 -46.21 22.05 -38.44
CA ASP A 892 -46.51 22.95 -39.54
C ASP A 892 -45.29 23.13 -40.44
N GLU A 893 -45.36 22.61 -41.66
CA GLU A 893 -44.27 22.79 -42.62
C GLU A 893 -44.00 24.26 -42.94
N ALA A 894 -44.97 25.17 -42.80
CA ALA A 894 -44.76 26.59 -43.10
C ALA A 894 -44.19 27.40 -41.92
N SER A 895 -44.63 27.12 -40.68
CA SER A 895 -44.33 27.94 -39.50
C SER A 895 -43.32 27.35 -38.52
N THR A 896 -42.87 26.10 -38.71
CA THR A 896 -41.99 25.32 -37.79
C THR A 896 -42.61 25.02 -36.41
N GLU A 897 -43.80 25.54 -36.14
CA GLU A 897 -44.54 25.31 -34.90
C GLU A 897 -45.18 23.92 -34.92
N SER A 898 -45.31 23.32 -33.74
CA SER A 898 -45.99 22.04 -33.57
C SER A 898 -47.34 22.26 -32.90
N TYR A 899 -48.35 21.51 -33.32
CA TYR A 899 -49.70 21.62 -32.79
C TYR A 899 -50.17 20.33 -32.14
N LEU A 900 -50.82 20.45 -30.99
CA LEU A 900 -51.56 19.38 -30.32
C LEU A 900 -53.05 19.55 -30.63
N ARG A 901 -53.65 18.55 -31.27
CA ARG A 901 -55.08 18.52 -31.58
C ARG A 901 -55.74 17.36 -30.83
N VAL A 902 -56.73 17.67 -29.99
CA VAL A 902 -57.50 16.67 -29.25
C VAL A 902 -58.99 16.89 -29.51
N ILE A 903 -59.66 15.91 -30.09
CA ILE A 903 -61.07 16.01 -30.47
C ILE A 903 -61.92 15.26 -29.44
N LYS A 904 -63.03 15.90 -29.03
CA LYS A 904 -64.10 15.21 -28.31
C LYS A 904 -65.47 15.80 -28.65
N GLY A 905 -66.40 14.96 -29.08
CA GLY A 905 -67.74 15.39 -29.51
C GLY A 905 -67.68 16.39 -30.67
N SER A 906 -68.16 17.63 -30.43
CA SER A 906 -68.12 18.74 -31.40
C SER A 906 -67.07 19.82 -31.09
N THR A 907 -66.09 19.51 -30.24
CA THR A 907 -65.07 20.49 -29.81
C THR A 907 -63.67 19.92 -30.07
N GLN A 908 -62.80 20.75 -30.67
CA GLN A 908 -61.38 20.48 -30.88
C GLN A 908 -60.56 21.35 -29.91
N PHE A 909 -59.77 20.74 -29.05
CA PHE A 909 -58.74 21.43 -28.29
C PHE A 909 -57.50 21.58 -29.15
N TYR A 910 -56.99 22.80 -29.24
CA TYR A 910 -55.90 23.18 -30.11
C TYR A 910 -54.79 23.83 -29.26
N GLY A 911 -53.68 23.11 -29.10
CA GLY A 911 -52.46 23.60 -28.47
C GLY A 911 -51.42 23.95 -29.52
N ARG A 912 -50.73 25.07 -29.35
CA ARG A 912 -49.57 25.47 -30.14
C ARG A 912 -48.32 25.42 -29.27
N PHE A 913 -47.30 24.79 -29.81
CA PHE A 913 -45.97 24.68 -29.24
C PHE A 913 -45.01 25.48 -30.10
N LEU A 914 -44.45 26.53 -29.52
CA LEU A 914 -43.48 27.38 -30.20
C LEU A 914 -42.22 26.58 -30.54
N SER A 915 -41.63 26.87 -31.69
CA SER A 915 -40.36 26.25 -32.15
C SER A 915 -39.12 26.93 -31.59
N TYR A 916 -39.28 27.86 -30.64
CA TYR A 916 -38.18 28.53 -29.97
C TYR A 916 -38.41 28.64 -28.46
N SER A 917 -37.30 28.75 -27.74
CA SER A 917 -37.21 28.95 -26.30
C SER A 917 -36.21 30.06 -25.99
N TYR A 918 -36.15 30.50 -24.74
CA TYR A 918 -35.13 31.45 -24.29
C TYR A 918 -34.17 30.78 -23.33
N SER A 919 -32.91 30.71 -23.74
CA SER A 919 -31.80 30.19 -22.94
C SER A 919 -30.90 31.35 -22.54
N ASN A 920 -30.77 31.60 -21.24
CA ASN A 920 -30.02 32.72 -20.67
C ASN A 920 -30.41 34.08 -21.27
N GLY A 921 -31.71 34.26 -21.56
CA GLY A 921 -32.26 35.48 -22.16
C GLY A 921 -32.08 35.60 -23.68
N ARG A 922 -31.56 34.57 -24.36
CA ARG A 922 -31.38 34.54 -25.81
C ARG A 922 -32.31 33.54 -26.48
N LYS A 923 -32.92 33.95 -27.59
CA LYS A 923 -33.79 33.10 -28.41
C LYS A 923 -32.97 31.96 -29.03
N THR A 924 -33.45 30.73 -28.92
CA THR A 924 -32.82 29.53 -29.50
C THR A 924 -33.89 28.56 -29.96
N PHE A 925 -33.61 27.76 -30.99
CA PHE A 925 -34.56 26.74 -31.46
C PHE A 925 -34.79 25.68 -30.38
N THR A 926 -36.03 25.20 -30.27
CA THR A 926 -36.44 24.10 -29.39
C THR A 926 -37.18 23.05 -30.21
N LYS A 927 -36.84 21.79 -29.99
CA LYS A 927 -37.55 20.66 -30.59
C LYS A 927 -38.72 20.29 -29.67
N ASN A 928 -39.92 20.27 -30.23
CA ASN A 928 -41.08 19.66 -29.60
C ASN A 928 -41.21 18.21 -30.09
N GLU A 929 -41.56 17.27 -29.21
CA GLU A 929 -41.70 15.87 -29.57
C GLU A 929 -42.86 15.19 -28.86
N PHE A 930 -43.53 14.29 -29.58
CA PHE A 930 -44.43 13.31 -28.97
C PHE A 930 -43.59 12.14 -28.45
N ILE A 931 -43.54 11.96 -27.13
CA ILE A 931 -42.66 10.97 -26.48
C ILE A 931 -43.28 9.57 -26.60
N ASN A 932 -44.49 9.40 -26.04
CA ASN A 932 -45.25 8.14 -26.07
C ASN A 932 -46.69 8.35 -25.59
N GLN A 933 -47.49 7.28 -25.66
CA GLN A 933 -48.81 7.19 -25.03
C GLN A 933 -48.96 5.90 -24.23
N THR A 934 -49.69 5.97 -23.12
CA THR A 934 -49.94 4.84 -22.23
C THR A 934 -51.45 4.67 -22.01
N ARG A 935 -51.95 3.43 -21.99
CA ARG A 935 -53.38 3.17 -21.81
C ARG A 935 -53.77 3.31 -20.35
N ILE A 936 -54.88 4.01 -20.06
CA ILE A 936 -55.43 4.12 -18.72
C ILE A 936 -56.25 2.84 -18.43
N VAL A 937 -55.83 2.02 -17.47
CA VAL A 937 -56.49 0.75 -17.11
C VAL A 937 -57.22 0.91 -15.78
N GLY A 938 -58.55 0.71 -15.75
CA GLY A 938 -59.31 0.64 -14.49
C GLY A 938 -60.64 1.41 -14.40
N GLN A 939 -61.20 1.96 -15.49
CA GLN A 939 -62.58 2.47 -15.49
C GLN A 939 -63.45 1.61 -16.41
N GLU A 940 -64.33 0.79 -15.83
CA GLU A 940 -65.05 -0.29 -16.52
C GLU A 940 -66.21 0.14 -17.43
N GLN A 941 -66.41 1.43 -17.76
CA GLN A 941 -67.59 1.82 -18.55
C GLN A 941 -67.45 2.90 -19.64
N ASP A 942 -66.27 3.37 -20.04
CA ASP A 942 -66.20 4.25 -21.24
C ASP A 942 -64.82 4.27 -21.91
N GLY A 943 -64.76 3.88 -23.20
CA GLY A 943 -63.76 4.32 -24.19
C GLY A 943 -62.29 3.85 -24.10
N ASN A 944 -61.63 3.86 -25.26
CA ASN A 944 -60.18 3.67 -25.40
C ASN A 944 -59.40 4.93 -24.92
N LEU A 945 -59.30 5.13 -23.59
CA LEU A 945 -58.59 6.26 -22.98
C LEU A 945 -57.06 6.05 -22.87
N TYR A 946 -56.27 7.05 -23.26
CA TYR A 946 -54.80 7.07 -23.21
C TYR A 946 -54.28 8.35 -22.54
N THR A 947 -53.12 8.27 -21.87
CA THR A 947 -52.32 9.44 -21.47
C THR A 947 -51.18 9.61 -22.45
N ALA A 948 -51.11 10.75 -23.13
CA ALA A 948 -50.01 11.13 -24.03
C ALA A 948 -49.00 12.03 -23.32
N TYR A 949 -47.72 11.81 -23.62
CA TYR A 949 -46.60 12.59 -23.10
C TYR A 949 -45.92 13.39 -24.22
N ILE A 950 -45.73 14.68 -24.00
CA ILE A 950 -45.15 15.63 -24.94
C ILE A 950 -43.90 16.25 -24.31
N GLY A 951 -42.78 16.23 -25.03
CA GLY A 951 -41.48 16.76 -24.59
C GLY A 951 -41.12 18.06 -25.31
N ILE A 952 -40.58 19.03 -24.59
CA ILE A 952 -40.00 20.26 -25.15
C ILE A 952 -38.52 20.33 -24.77
N HIS A 953 -37.62 20.36 -25.75
CA HIS A 953 -36.16 20.31 -25.54
C HIS A 953 -35.53 21.69 -25.41
N VAL A 954 -34.78 21.95 -24.35
CA VAL A 954 -33.98 23.17 -24.20
C VAL A 954 -32.50 22.85 -24.04
N PRO A 955 -31.59 23.63 -24.66
CA PRO A 955 -30.15 23.47 -24.48
C PRO A 955 -29.72 23.76 -23.04
N GLN A 956 -28.42 23.62 -22.75
CA GLN A 956 -27.93 23.98 -21.41
C GLN A 956 -28.14 25.46 -21.12
N CYS A 957 -28.87 25.76 -20.04
CA CYS A 957 -29.11 27.12 -19.58
C CYS A 957 -29.00 27.23 -18.06
N SER A 958 -28.52 28.38 -17.61
CA SER A 958 -28.68 28.82 -16.22
C SER A 958 -30.10 29.31 -15.96
N SER A 959 -30.78 29.87 -16.97
CA SER A 959 -32.21 30.22 -16.96
C SER A 959 -32.85 29.81 -18.29
N CYS A 960 -33.77 28.85 -18.24
CA CYS A 960 -34.49 28.29 -19.38
C CYS A 960 -35.96 28.72 -19.31
N LEU A 961 -36.43 29.45 -20.32
CA LEU A 961 -37.79 29.95 -20.39
C LEU A 961 -38.53 29.40 -21.62
N LEU A 962 -39.72 28.86 -21.38
CA LEU A 962 -40.59 28.18 -22.34
C LEU A 962 -42.02 28.71 -22.21
N ASP A 963 -42.79 28.71 -23.30
CA ASP A 963 -44.11 29.34 -23.29
C ASP A 963 -45.12 28.77 -24.31
N PRO A 964 -45.56 27.50 -24.18
CA PRO A 964 -46.65 26.96 -24.99
C PRO A 964 -48.02 27.61 -24.69
N ASP A 965 -48.91 27.66 -25.69
CA ASP A 965 -50.27 28.21 -25.57
C ASP A 965 -51.37 27.27 -26.09
N PHE A 966 -52.58 27.36 -25.53
CA PHE A 966 -53.70 26.42 -25.77
C PHE A 966 -55.04 27.15 -25.89
N SER A 967 -55.87 26.78 -26.85
CA SER A 967 -57.22 27.32 -27.06
C SER A 967 -58.23 26.21 -27.35
N ALA A 968 -59.49 26.42 -27.00
CA ALA A 968 -60.59 25.50 -27.33
C ALA A 968 -61.37 26.01 -28.54
N LEU A 969 -61.53 25.16 -29.57
CA LEU A 969 -62.14 25.48 -30.85
C LEU A 969 -63.40 24.64 -31.10
N VAL A 970 -64.39 25.25 -31.75
CA VAL A 970 -65.62 24.58 -32.19
C VAL A 970 -65.29 23.75 -33.43
N SER A 971 -65.47 22.44 -33.36
CA SER A 971 -65.41 21.56 -34.52
C SER A 971 -66.75 21.62 -35.27
N PRO A 972 -66.79 21.62 -36.61
CA PRO A 972 -68.05 21.53 -37.34
C PRO A 972 -68.80 20.27 -36.89
N LYS A 973 -70.03 20.46 -36.39
CA LYS A 973 -70.87 19.35 -35.93
C LYS A 973 -71.08 18.34 -37.05
N LYS A 974 -71.20 17.05 -36.67
CA LYS A 974 -72.00 16.05 -37.41
C LYS A 974 -73.47 16.49 -37.42
N GLU A 975 -73.82 17.58 -38.09
CA GLU A 975 -75.21 17.91 -38.36
C GLU A 975 -75.57 17.35 -39.75
N ASN A 976 -76.46 16.36 -39.72
CA ASN A 976 -77.18 15.80 -40.86
C ASN A 976 -78.04 16.87 -41.54
N THR A 977 -77.43 17.81 -42.24
CA THR A 977 -78.15 18.79 -43.05
C THR A 977 -77.49 18.92 -44.42
N GLY A 978 -77.92 18.07 -45.36
CA GLY A 978 -77.75 18.28 -46.80
C GLY A 978 -77.23 17.06 -47.56
N GLN A 979 -78.13 16.19 -48.00
CA GLN A 979 -78.01 15.31 -49.18
C GLN A 979 -76.70 14.51 -49.34
N CYS A 980 -76.48 13.53 -48.48
CA CYS A 980 -75.89 12.26 -48.94
C CYS A 980 -77.07 11.26 -48.93
N ASP A 981 -78.00 11.46 -49.89
CA ASP A 981 -79.18 10.59 -50.08
C ASP A 981 -78.70 9.17 -50.41
N GLU A 982 -79.09 8.24 -49.55
CA GLU A 982 -79.05 6.81 -49.79
C GLU A 982 -80.04 6.47 -50.91
N GLU A 983 -79.54 6.27 -52.13
CA GLU A 983 -80.09 5.43 -53.21
C GLU A 983 -79.06 5.54 -54.35
N ASP A 984 -78.28 4.52 -54.73
CA ASP A 984 -78.81 3.29 -55.32
C ASP A 984 -77.76 2.17 -55.32
N ASN A 985 -78.29 0.94 -55.32
CA ASN A 985 -77.62 -0.33 -55.23
C ASN A 985 -76.50 -0.56 -56.26
N SER A 986 -75.30 -0.93 -55.77
CA SER A 986 -74.35 -1.73 -56.56
C SER A 986 -73.85 -2.92 -55.75
N MET A 987 -74.75 -3.89 -55.53
CA MET A 987 -74.44 -5.29 -55.16
C MET A 987 -73.65 -6.05 -56.26
N VAL A 988 -73.12 -5.35 -57.27
CA VAL A 988 -72.39 -5.93 -58.40
C VAL A 988 -71.06 -6.55 -57.97
N TRP A 989 -70.34 -5.94 -57.01
CA TRP A 989 -69.04 -6.46 -56.59
C TRP A 989 -69.14 -7.70 -55.68
N LYS A 990 -70.20 -7.82 -54.87
CA LYS A 990 -70.40 -8.99 -53.99
C LYS A 990 -70.83 -10.24 -54.79
N ILE A 991 -71.61 -10.07 -55.85
CA ILE A 991 -71.96 -11.16 -56.78
C ILE A 991 -70.78 -11.51 -57.68
N ALA A 992 -70.04 -10.52 -58.20
CA ALA A 992 -68.86 -10.76 -59.03
C ALA A 992 -67.75 -11.52 -58.28
N VAL A 993 -67.47 -11.15 -57.02
CA VAL A 993 -66.46 -11.83 -56.18
C VAL A 993 -66.95 -13.21 -55.73
N GLY A 994 -68.23 -13.36 -55.35
CA GLY A 994 -68.80 -14.66 -54.99
C GLY A 994 -68.80 -15.67 -56.15
N ALA A 995 -69.15 -15.23 -57.37
CA ALA A 995 -69.16 -16.07 -58.57
C ALA A 995 -67.74 -16.44 -59.06
N SER A 996 -66.79 -15.53 -58.97
CA SER A 996 -65.40 -15.78 -59.41
C SER A 996 -64.63 -16.67 -58.45
N VAL A 997 -64.79 -16.49 -57.13
CA VAL A 997 -64.17 -17.37 -56.13
C VAL A 997 -64.84 -18.75 -56.11
N GLY A 998 -66.18 -18.81 -56.20
CA GLY A 998 -66.90 -20.08 -56.31
C GLY A 998 -66.59 -20.86 -57.59
N GLY A 999 -66.46 -20.16 -58.73
CA GLY A 999 -66.08 -20.76 -60.00
C GLY A 999 -64.66 -21.32 -60.02
N ALA A 1000 -63.70 -20.60 -59.43
CA ALA A 1000 -62.30 -21.06 -59.35
C ALA A 1000 -62.16 -22.32 -58.48
N VAL A 1001 -62.86 -22.38 -57.34
CA VAL A 1001 -62.85 -23.55 -56.45
C VAL A 1001 -63.52 -24.75 -57.11
N PHE A 1002 -64.63 -24.55 -57.82
CA PHE A 1002 -65.31 -25.63 -58.55
C PHE A 1002 -64.45 -26.20 -59.69
N ILE A 1003 -63.79 -25.35 -60.49
CA ILE A 1003 -62.89 -25.78 -61.56
C ILE A 1003 -61.69 -26.53 -60.99
N ALA A 1004 -61.10 -26.05 -59.88
CA ALA A 1004 -60.00 -26.74 -59.21
C ALA A 1004 -60.41 -28.13 -58.69
N LEU A 1005 -61.61 -28.26 -58.10
CA LEU A 1005 -62.16 -29.55 -57.66
C LEU A 1005 -62.41 -30.51 -58.84
N VAL A 1006 -62.93 -30.02 -59.97
CA VAL A 1006 -63.14 -30.85 -61.17
C VAL A 1006 -61.80 -31.32 -61.76
N ILE A 1007 -60.80 -30.44 -61.87
CA ILE A 1007 -59.46 -30.80 -62.35
C ILE A 1007 -58.80 -31.81 -61.40
N ALA A 1008 -58.88 -31.58 -60.08
CA ALA A 1008 -58.37 -32.51 -59.08
C ALA A 1008 -59.05 -33.89 -59.16
N THR A 1009 -60.38 -33.92 -59.36
CA THR A 1009 -61.13 -35.17 -59.50
C THR A 1009 -60.77 -35.90 -60.81
N VAL A 1010 -60.58 -35.18 -61.92
CA VAL A 1010 -60.15 -35.75 -63.20
C VAL A 1010 -58.72 -36.29 -63.13
N LEU A 1011 -57.80 -35.58 -62.45
CA LEU A 1011 -56.43 -36.06 -62.25
C LEU A 1011 -56.38 -37.27 -61.30
N PHE A 1012 -57.18 -37.26 -60.23
CA PHE A 1012 -57.30 -38.39 -59.30
C PHE A 1012 -57.88 -39.64 -59.97
N LEU A 1013 -58.85 -39.49 -60.87
CA LEU A 1013 -59.40 -40.59 -61.67
C LEU A 1013 -58.46 -41.05 -62.81
N LYS A 1014 -57.51 -40.21 -63.24
CA LYS A 1014 -56.52 -40.52 -64.29
C LYS A 1014 -55.33 -41.35 -63.79
N ASP A 1015 -54.97 -41.24 -62.51
CA ASP A 1015 -53.81 -41.93 -61.92
C ASP A 1015 -54.18 -43.18 -61.08
N SER A 1016 -55.48 -43.42 -60.86
CA SER A 1016 -55.95 -44.67 -60.25
C SER A 1016 -55.99 -45.82 -61.28
N ASN A 1017 -55.10 -46.80 -61.12
CA ASN A 1017 -54.96 -48.01 -61.94
C ASN A 1017 -56.25 -48.87 -62.09
N SER A 1018 -57.35 -48.53 -61.42
CA SER A 1018 -58.64 -49.22 -61.53
C SER A 1018 -59.54 -48.74 -62.69
N PHE A 1019 -59.28 -47.57 -63.30
CA PHE A 1019 -60.13 -47.07 -64.41
C PHE A 1019 -59.65 -47.52 -65.81
N ARG A 1020 -58.41 -48.02 -65.92
CA ARG A 1020 -57.83 -48.54 -67.17
C ARG A 1020 -58.41 -49.88 -67.65
N ILE A 1021 -59.23 -50.57 -66.83
CA ILE A 1021 -59.86 -51.85 -67.18
C ILE A 1021 -61.31 -51.70 -67.66
N ARG A 1022 -61.97 -50.54 -67.46
CA ARG A 1022 -63.38 -50.36 -67.89
C ARG A 1022 -63.61 -49.46 -69.11
N VAL A 1023 -62.57 -48.85 -69.68
CA VAL A 1023 -62.70 -47.97 -70.87
C VAL A 1023 -62.50 -48.73 -72.20
N ASN A 1024 -62.09 -50.01 -72.18
CA ASN A 1024 -62.05 -50.86 -73.39
C ASN A 1024 -63.40 -51.50 -73.77
N ALA A 1025 -64.48 -51.25 -73.02
CA ALA A 1025 -65.82 -51.79 -73.31
C ALA A 1025 -66.82 -50.76 -73.89
N ALA A 1026 -66.42 -49.51 -74.13
CA ALA A 1026 -67.30 -48.46 -74.68
C ALA A 1026 -66.70 -47.76 -75.92
N LYS A 1027 -65.98 -48.53 -76.76
CA LYS A 1027 -65.33 -48.07 -78.00
C LYS A 1027 -65.92 -48.69 -79.27
N SER A 1028 -67.22 -48.97 -79.29
CA SER A 1028 -67.90 -49.53 -80.48
C SER A 1028 -69.21 -48.85 -80.86
N ILE A 1029 -69.39 -47.55 -80.61
CA ILE A 1029 -70.47 -46.77 -81.25
C ILE A 1029 -69.92 -45.40 -81.67
N MET A 1030 -69.86 -45.19 -83.00
CA MET A 1030 -69.68 -43.92 -83.72
C MET A 1030 -68.26 -43.34 -83.91
N MET A 1031 -67.53 -43.99 -84.82
CA MET A 1031 -66.69 -43.28 -85.80
C MET A 1031 -67.54 -42.54 -86.84
N ARG A 1032 -67.24 -41.25 -87.08
CA ARG A 1032 -67.25 -40.48 -88.35
C ARG A 1032 -67.09 -39.00 -87.92
N LYS A 1033 -66.13 -38.18 -88.34
CA LYS A 1033 -65.32 -38.11 -89.58
C LYS A 1033 -64.13 -37.13 -89.35
N LYS A 1034 -62.95 -37.52 -89.87
CA LYS A 1034 -61.80 -36.76 -90.49
C LYS A 1034 -61.20 -35.54 -89.77
N LYS A 1035 -59.95 -35.55 -89.27
CA LYS A 1035 -58.56 -35.60 -89.88
C LYS A 1035 -58.04 -34.29 -90.53
N GLY A 1036 -56.94 -33.76 -89.98
CA GLY A 1036 -55.91 -32.92 -90.64
C GLY A 1036 -54.68 -32.65 -89.73
N VAL A 1037 -53.56 -33.37 -89.94
CA VAL A 1037 -52.17 -32.92 -90.31
C VAL A 1037 -51.35 -32.36 -89.12
N GLU A 1038 -50.45 -33.11 -88.43
CA GLU A 1038 -49.07 -33.62 -88.72
C GLU A 1038 -47.96 -32.53 -88.75
N LEU A 1039 -47.07 -32.52 -87.73
CA LEU A 1039 -45.63 -32.95 -87.70
C LEU A 1039 -44.72 -31.95 -88.46
N ASP A 1040 -43.64 -31.38 -87.91
CA ASP A 1040 -42.54 -31.95 -87.10
C ASP A 1040 -42.45 -31.52 -85.63
#